data_AF-A0A6S6XS99-F1
#
_entry.id   AF-A0A6S6XS99-F1
#
_cell.length_a   1.000
_cell.length_b   1.000
_cell.length_c   1.000
_cell.angle_alpha   90.00
_cell.angle_beta   90.00
_cell.angle_gamma   90.00
#
_symmetry.space_group_name_H-M   'P 1'
#
loop_
_entity.id
_entity.type
_entity.pdbx_description
1 polymer ?
#
loop_
_entity_poly.entity_id
_entity_poly.type
_entity_poly.pdbx_seq_one_letter_code
_entity_poly.pdbx_strand_id
1 'polypeptide(L)'
;MSDRFPQYSLSQFPNSLDSYLIFQDVNISNKPLVDQYYSYINENDFASATQLIEDNPSLKYVIVTANTMQSIYDALMAIETTYSTDVIKTIATCVTSQGEWSSTGSYPIFSIVTSRGKAFMCIKPNCPVGTPVTDVNYWITMTMRGESGSSMSFHESYDSTFPYGIQDCVPFANRLYVSITNDNLGNQPDISPDFWSAVISVPTQTIISKNQPTGQDSNGLWYKTNDTNNSYEVNKSNGDNTYSPLFPTSKASYIKTSDGQTIDTALKSNSDLITEHKADTNNPHHTTPEQIGAVQGNTKAWVATEVSSSEVYVTKLTIPHFEFSEGCTITFKSVITPTDGEPVWANRIAIFDETGKQIGVYVLSTLSKEPVSSDAWAVGAMVTVTLSSEVVGTWSNLPTAFFKGGAPSVPSIFGTGADGDAVISGTVTLPVTAPHQSIVEKNYKSLIINAGAILKCASWNAGLILRVKGDCTIHGTIDQSGMAPKTNPHTNYPYPAQLVCGDGGNGGSGGSEYTSSGQAGVGMLKRPYGGGYSGGGSGGGAGSAYGDGGNGGDSTGTTIDIATIFVHGRPGQYGGGGDGPTGAGGNGAGANGANYGGGGAGNYGGGVVCLYVGGNLLIDGKILCNGLKGGNGGAGKDNSGGTVDFGGGGGAGGAGGGAIYILHRGAYTNSGLLQVNGGVAGTGGHDVNGKNSGQDGTAGGIGSITVIQGDK
;
A
#
# COMPACT_ATOMS: atom_id res chain seq x y z
N MET A 1 -37.75 80.93 -7.33
CA MET A 1 -37.15 80.03 -8.32
C MET A 1 -36.47 78.91 -7.57
N SER A 2 -36.66 77.67 -8.03
CA SER A 2 -36.00 76.48 -7.49
C SER A 2 -34.49 76.57 -7.72
N ASP A 3 -33.69 76.36 -6.67
CA ASP A 3 -32.23 76.25 -6.81
C ASP A 3 -31.85 74.98 -7.58
N ARG A 4 -32.72 73.97 -7.50
CA ARG A 4 -32.48 72.62 -8.02
C ARG A 4 -32.98 72.44 -9.45
N PHE A 5 -34.06 73.13 -9.80
CA PHE A 5 -34.61 73.12 -11.16
C PHE A 5 -34.67 74.54 -11.73
N PRO A 6 -33.52 75.17 -12.04
CA PRO A 6 -33.48 76.54 -12.56
C PRO A 6 -34.28 76.72 -13.85
N GLN A 7 -34.50 75.63 -14.61
CA GLN A 7 -35.29 75.63 -15.82
C GLN A 7 -36.80 75.81 -15.58
N TYR A 8 -37.31 75.52 -14.39
CA TYR A 8 -38.71 75.74 -13.99
C TYR A 8 -38.80 77.03 -13.19
N SER A 9 -38.59 78.14 -13.89
CA SER A 9 -38.31 79.46 -13.31
C SER A 9 -39.40 79.98 -12.36
N LEU A 10 -40.67 79.58 -12.58
CA LEU A 10 -41.83 80.02 -11.80
C LEU A 10 -42.16 79.10 -10.61
N SER A 11 -41.50 77.95 -10.48
CA SER A 11 -41.65 77.07 -9.31
C SER A 11 -40.53 77.34 -8.28
N GLN A 12 -40.86 77.14 -7.01
CA GLN A 12 -39.94 77.09 -5.87
C GLN A 12 -39.72 75.66 -5.35
N PHE A 13 -40.45 74.68 -5.87
CA PHE A 13 -40.28 73.28 -5.50
C PHE A 13 -38.95 72.72 -6.01
N PRO A 14 -38.23 71.86 -5.25
CA PRO A 14 -38.59 71.27 -3.96
C PRO A 14 -38.11 72.09 -2.74
N ASN A 15 -37.48 73.25 -2.95
CA ASN A 15 -36.93 74.06 -1.87
C ASN A 15 -38.02 74.61 -0.93
N SER A 16 -39.18 74.96 -1.48
CA SER A 16 -40.38 75.35 -0.74
C SER A 16 -41.64 74.98 -1.52
N LEU A 17 -42.80 75.02 -0.87
CA LEU A 17 -44.08 74.87 -1.55
C LEU A 17 -44.35 76.08 -2.44
N ASP A 18 -44.88 75.83 -3.64
CA ASP A 18 -45.42 76.88 -4.49
C ASP A 18 -46.63 77.55 -3.84
N SER A 19 -46.82 78.84 -4.13
CA SER A 19 -47.91 79.63 -3.54
C SER A 19 -49.27 79.16 -4.05
N TYR A 20 -50.22 78.94 -3.13
CA TYR A 20 -51.56 78.49 -3.47
C TYR A 20 -52.35 79.59 -4.20
N LEU A 21 -52.81 79.31 -5.42
CA LEU A 21 -53.69 80.21 -6.18
C LEU A 21 -55.13 79.75 -6.01
N ILE A 22 -56.00 80.61 -5.48
CA ILE A 22 -57.45 80.37 -5.40
C ILE A 22 -58.12 81.18 -6.49
N PHE A 23 -58.55 80.51 -7.57
CA PHE A 23 -59.30 81.16 -8.63
C PHE A 23 -60.73 81.49 -8.17
N GLN A 24 -61.24 82.62 -8.64
CA GLN A 24 -62.56 83.13 -8.32
C GLN A 24 -63.32 83.44 -9.59
N ASP A 25 -64.61 83.14 -9.59
CA ASP A 25 -65.50 83.53 -10.67
C ASP A 25 -65.65 85.06 -10.75
N VAL A 26 -66.05 85.52 -11.94
CA VAL A 26 -66.46 86.91 -12.13
C VAL A 26 -67.66 87.20 -11.23
N ASN A 27 -67.55 88.24 -10.42
CA ASN A 27 -68.60 88.71 -9.52
C ASN A 27 -68.83 90.21 -9.73
N ILE A 28 -69.85 90.75 -9.06
CA ILE A 28 -70.27 92.15 -9.26
C ILE A 28 -69.15 93.16 -8.96
N SER A 29 -68.21 92.82 -8.07
CA SER A 29 -67.11 93.71 -7.67
C SER A 29 -65.95 93.72 -8.67
N ASN A 30 -65.69 92.62 -9.38
CA ASN A 30 -64.56 92.52 -10.31
C ASN A 30 -64.96 92.63 -11.79
N LYS A 31 -66.26 92.45 -12.11
CA LYS A 31 -66.79 92.51 -13.49
C LYS A 31 -66.39 93.77 -14.28
N PRO A 32 -66.42 95.00 -13.72
CA PRO A 32 -66.02 96.19 -14.49
C PRO A 32 -64.57 96.14 -14.98
N LEU A 33 -63.66 95.62 -14.14
CA LEU A 33 -62.25 95.47 -14.47
C LEU A 33 -62.02 94.33 -15.49
N VAL A 34 -62.79 93.24 -15.40
CA VAL A 34 -62.77 92.15 -16.38
C VAL A 34 -63.26 92.62 -17.75
N ASP A 35 -64.36 93.38 -17.79
CA ASP A 35 -64.89 93.94 -19.04
C ASP A 35 -63.87 94.93 -19.66
N GLN A 36 -63.20 95.74 -18.85
CA GLN A 36 -62.13 96.65 -19.29
C GLN A 36 -60.93 95.88 -19.87
N TYR A 37 -60.52 94.79 -19.23
CA TYR A 37 -59.47 93.92 -19.75
C TYR A 37 -59.83 93.39 -21.15
N TYR A 38 -61.03 92.84 -21.33
CA TYR A 38 -61.45 92.34 -22.65
C TYR A 38 -61.63 93.43 -23.70
N SER A 39 -61.97 94.67 -23.32
CA SER A 39 -61.96 95.81 -24.24
C SER A 39 -60.55 96.06 -24.80
N TYR A 40 -59.54 96.14 -23.92
CA TYR A 40 -58.15 96.32 -24.34
C TYR A 40 -57.63 95.17 -25.20
N ILE A 41 -58.00 93.93 -24.89
CA ILE A 41 -57.67 92.77 -25.73
C ILE A 41 -58.31 92.87 -27.12
N ASN A 42 -59.58 93.26 -27.21
CA ASN A 42 -60.28 93.39 -28.49
C ASN A 42 -59.75 94.56 -29.35
N GLU A 43 -59.18 95.57 -28.71
CA GLU A 43 -58.54 96.72 -29.36
C GLU A 43 -57.06 96.46 -29.72
N ASN A 44 -56.51 95.29 -29.36
CA ASN A 44 -55.10 94.91 -29.49
C ASN A 44 -54.12 95.76 -28.65
N ASP A 45 -54.60 96.42 -27.59
CA ASP A 45 -53.76 97.14 -26.63
C ASP A 45 -53.30 96.21 -25.49
N PHE A 46 -52.36 95.33 -25.80
CA PHE A 46 -51.81 94.37 -24.84
C PHE A 46 -51.04 95.04 -23.69
N ALA A 47 -50.50 96.24 -23.89
CA ALA A 47 -49.74 96.96 -22.87
C ALA A 47 -50.67 97.45 -21.75
N SER A 48 -51.78 98.10 -22.12
CA SER A 48 -52.80 98.54 -21.16
C SER A 48 -53.50 97.35 -20.48
N ALA A 49 -53.74 96.26 -21.21
CA ALA A 49 -54.28 95.02 -20.63
C ALA A 49 -53.35 94.40 -19.57
N THR A 50 -52.03 94.42 -19.81
CA THR A 50 -51.02 93.90 -18.86
C THR A 50 -50.93 94.80 -17.63
N GLN A 51 -50.85 96.12 -17.82
CA GLN A 51 -50.80 97.10 -16.72
C GLN A 51 -52.03 96.99 -15.81
N LEU A 52 -53.22 96.80 -16.39
CA LEU A 52 -54.46 96.62 -15.62
C LEU A 52 -54.40 95.43 -14.65
N ILE A 53 -53.77 94.33 -15.05
CA ILE A 53 -53.57 93.14 -14.21
C ILE A 53 -52.48 93.39 -13.14
N GLU A 54 -51.44 94.15 -13.44
CA GLU A 54 -50.40 94.53 -12.48
C GLU A 54 -50.94 95.45 -11.39
N ASP A 55 -51.72 96.46 -11.78
CA ASP A 55 -52.33 97.44 -10.88
C ASP A 55 -53.45 96.83 -10.03
N ASN A 56 -54.08 95.75 -10.51
CA ASN A 56 -55.16 95.04 -9.82
C ASN A 56 -54.82 93.54 -9.67
N PRO A 57 -53.94 93.16 -8.72
CA PRO A 57 -53.48 91.78 -8.56
C PRO A 57 -54.61 90.76 -8.33
N SER A 58 -55.78 91.19 -7.85
CA SER A 58 -56.96 90.33 -7.70
C SER A 58 -57.44 89.73 -9.04
N LEU A 59 -57.20 90.42 -10.17
CA LEU A 59 -57.55 89.93 -11.50
C LEU A 59 -56.75 88.71 -11.92
N LYS A 60 -55.56 88.47 -11.34
CA LYS A 60 -54.75 87.27 -11.59
C LYS A 60 -55.44 85.98 -11.16
N TYR A 61 -56.43 86.09 -10.27
CA TYR A 61 -57.25 84.97 -9.80
C TYR A 61 -58.58 84.83 -10.56
N VAL A 62 -58.89 85.73 -11.50
CA VAL A 62 -60.15 85.76 -12.24
C VAL A 62 -59.90 85.54 -13.74
N ILE A 63 -58.78 86.03 -14.27
CA ILE A 63 -58.38 85.92 -15.67
C ILE A 63 -57.18 84.98 -15.78
N VAL A 64 -57.31 83.94 -16.61
CA VAL A 64 -56.23 82.98 -16.88
C VAL A 64 -55.33 83.53 -17.99
N THR A 65 -54.08 83.82 -17.66
CA THR A 65 -53.06 84.29 -18.61
C THR A 65 -52.04 83.20 -18.94
N ALA A 66 -51.22 83.40 -19.98
CA ALA A 66 -50.10 82.51 -20.28
C ALA A 66 -49.14 82.34 -19.08
N ASN A 67 -48.89 83.41 -18.32
CA ASN A 67 -48.07 83.35 -17.11
C ASN A 67 -48.70 82.48 -16.02
N THR A 68 -50.03 82.57 -15.85
CA THR A 68 -50.80 81.72 -14.94
C THR A 68 -50.65 80.25 -15.33
N MET A 69 -50.83 79.91 -16.62
CA MET A 69 -50.69 78.54 -17.11
C MET A 69 -49.24 78.02 -17.00
N GLN A 70 -48.25 78.86 -17.30
CA GLN A 70 -46.84 78.48 -17.19
C GLN A 70 -46.44 78.18 -15.74
N SER A 71 -46.98 78.93 -14.77
CA SER A 71 -46.72 78.66 -13.34
C SER A 71 -47.24 77.29 -12.90
N ILE A 72 -48.39 76.87 -13.42
CA ILE A 72 -48.96 75.53 -13.17
C ILE A 72 -48.08 74.45 -13.85
N TYR A 73 -47.68 74.69 -15.08
CA TYR A 73 -46.85 73.75 -15.83
C TYR A 73 -45.47 73.55 -15.18
N ASP A 74 -44.78 74.63 -14.81
CA ASP A 74 -43.48 74.58 -14.12
C ASP A 74 -43.58 73.82 -12.78
N ALA A 75 -44.64 74.05 -12.02
CA ALA A 75 -44.89 73.34 -10.76
C ALA A 75 -45.10 71.83 -10.98
N LEU A 76 -45.91 71.45 -11.98
CA LEU A 76 -46.14 70.04 -12.33
C LEU A 76 -44.85 69.37 -12.79
N MET A 77 -44.08 70.01 -13.68
CA MET A 77 -42.82 69.49 -14.17
C MET A 77 -41.78 69.33 -13.06
N ALA A 78 -41.71 70.27 -12.10
CA ALA A 78 -40.84 70.16 -10.93
C ALA A 78 -41.21 68.95 -10.07
N ILE A 79 -42.51 68.72 -9.82
CA ILE A 79 -43.01 67.57 -9.06
C ILE A 79 -42.68 66.25 -9.79
N GLU A 80 -43.03 66.14 -11.08
CA GLU A 80 -42.76 64.94 -11.90
C GLU A 80 -41.26 64.63 -11.98
N THR A 81 -40.43 65.67 -12.12
CA THR A 81 -38.97 65.51 -12.16
C THR A 81 -38.44 65.00 -10.81
N THR A 82 -38.93 65.53 -9.68
CA THR A 82 -38.55 65.03 -8.35
C THR A 82 -38.96 63.58 -8.13
N TYR A 83 -40.19 63.21 -8.50
CA TYR A 83 -40.66 61.83 -8.38
C TYR A 83 -39.87 60.86 -9.26
N SER A 84 -39.65 61.22 -10.52
CA SER A 84 -39.03 60.31 -11.49
C SER A 84 -37.51 60.17 -11.31
N THR A 85 -36.81 61.18 -10.79
CA THR A 85 -35.34 61.16 -10.71
C THR A 85 -34.77 61.00 -9.31
N ASP A 86 -35.54 61.31 -8.26
CA ASP A 86 -34.94 61.61 -6.97
C ASP A 86 -35.61 60.97 -5.76
N VAL A 87 -36.92 60.65 -5.80
CA VAL A 87 -37.57 59.97 -4.67
C VAL A 87 -36.91 58.62 -4.39
N ILE A 88 -36.61 57.83 -5.43
CA ILE A 88 -35.93 56.54 -5.27
C ILE A 88 -34.49 56.72 -4.78
N LYS A 89 -33.74 57.70 -5.29
CA LYS A 89 -32.37 57.99 -4.83
C LYS A 89 -32.34 58.52 -3.40
N THR A 90 -33.24 59.42 -3.04
CA THR A 90 -33.37 59.99 -1.69
C THR A 90 -33.71 58.89 -0.70
N ILE A 91 -34.68 58.02 -0.99
CA ILE A 91 -35.01 56.83 -0.18
C ILE A 91 -33.78 55.91 -0.05
N ALA A 92 -33.06 55.66 -1.14
CA ALA A 92 -31.87 54.80 -1.12
C ALA A 92 -30.70 55.40 -0.30
N THR A 93 -30.62 56.73 -0.17
CA THR A 93 -29.55 57.41 0.59
C THR A 93 -29.91 57.78 2.03
N CYS A 94 -31.19 57.90 2.37
CA CYS A 94 -31.63 58.26 3.73
C CYS A 94 -31.66 57.07 4.69
N VAL A 95 -31.79 55.86 4.16
CA VAL A 95 -31.73 54.62 4.95
C VAL A 95 -30.27 54.25 5.19
N THR A 96 -29.81 54.43 6.43
CA THR A 96 -28.41 54.15 6.80
C THR A 96 -28.33 53.07 7.88
N SER A 97 -27.46 52.09 7.68
CA SER A 97 -27.18 51.10 8.73
C SER A 97 -26.24 51.71 9.78
N GLN A 98 -26.66 51.65 11.04
CA GLN A 98 -25.95 52.18 12.21
C GLN A 98 -25.37 51.07 13.09
N GLY A 99 -25.37 49.81 12.61
CA GLY A 99 -24.86 48.65 13.34
C GLY A 99 -25.74 48.23 14.53
N GLU A 100 -25.14 47.61 15.54
CA GLU A 100 -25.86 47.21 16.76
C GLU A 100 -26.41 48.41 17.53
N TRP A 101 -27.64 48.32 18.02
CA TRP A 101 -28.26 49.35 18.84
C TRP A 101 -27.48 49.57 20.13
N SER A 102 -27.29 50.85 20.49
CA SER A 102 -26.60 51.31 21.68
C SER A 102 -27.50 52.26 22.47
N SER A 103 -27.49 52.13 23.80
CA SER A 103 -28.21 53.03 24.70
C SER A 103 -27.65 54.46 24.73
N THR A 104 -26.44 54.67 24.20
CA THR A 104 -25.82 55.99 24.04
C THR A 104 -25.90 56.54 22.62
N GLY A 105 -26.44 55.76 21.68
CA GLY A 105 -26.57 56.14 20.27
C GLY A 105 -27.69 57.14 20.02
N SER A 106 -27.46 58.05 19.07
CA SER A 106 -28.48 58.93 18.50
C SER A 106 -28.82 58.45 17.10
N TYR A 107 -30.10 58.21 16.84
CA TYR A 107 -30.58 57.57 15.61
C TYR A 107 -31.58 58.48 14.90
N PRO A 108 -31.18 59.15 13.80
CA PRO A 108 -32.13 59.90 12.98
C PRO A 108 -33.14 58.95 12.30
N ILE A 109 -34.25 59.48 11.82
CA ILE A 109 -35.26 58.72 11.07
C ILE A 109 -34.61 57.92 9.93
N PHE A 110 -35.09 56.70 9.70
CA PHE A 110 -34.57 55.72 8.75
C PHE A 110 -33.19 55.12 9.07
N SER A 111 -32.64 55.41 10.25
CA SER A 111 -31.52 54.63 10.79
C SER A 111 -31.94 53.19 11.04
N ILE A 112 -31.18 52.23 10.52
CA ILE A 112 -31.35 50.80 10.79
C ILE A 112 -30.35 50.36 11.83
N VAL A 113 -30.84 49.75 12.91
CA VAL A 113 -30.02 49.12 13.95
C VAL A 113 -30.33 47.64 14.06
N THR A 114 -29.35 46.85 14.49
CA THR A 114 -29.55 45.45 14.84
C THR A 114 -29.62 45.29 16.36
N SER A 115 -30.50 44.40 16.83
CA SER A 115 -30.53 44.01 18.24
C SER A 115 -31.14 42.62 18.35
N ARG A 116 -30.47 41.71 19.07
CA ARG A 116 -30.94 40.33 19.32
C ARG A 116 -31.32 39.59 18.01
N GLY A 117 -30.52 39.77 16.95
CA GLY A 117 -30.72 39.11 15.66
C GLY A 117 -31.89 39.63 14.83
N LYS A 118 -32.51 40.76 15.21
CA LYS A 118 -33.55 41.43 14.43
C LYS A 118 -33.09 42.82 14.02
N ALA A 119 -33.55 43.29 12.87
CA ALA A 119 -33.32 44.65 12.40
C ALA A 119 -34.49 45.55 12.79
N PHE A 120 -34.21 46.79 13.18
CA PHE A 120 -35.19 47.81 13.54
C PHE A 120 -34.86 49.11 12.82
N MET A 121 -35.87 49.79 12.33
CA MET A 121 -35.73 51.09 11.67
C MET A 121 -36.35 52.18 12.52
N CYS A 122 -35.64 53.29 12.71
CA CYS A 122 -36.17 54.45 13.40
C CYS A 122 -37.22 55.16 12.53
N ILE A 123 -38.40 55.46 13.06
CA ILE A 123 -39.54 56.05 12.32
C ILE A 123 -39.84 57.50 12.72
N LYS A 124 -39.02 58.11 13.59
CA LYS A 124 -39.19 59.49 14.04
C LYS A 124 -37.87 60.27 13.91
N PRO A 125 -37.90 61.53 13.46
CA PRO A 125 -36.69 62.33 13.30
C PRO A 125 -36.01 62.70 14.63
N ASN A 126 -36.76 62.73 15.73
CA ASN A 126 -36.28 63.13 17.05
C ASN A 126 -36.33 61.96 18.05
N CYS A 127 -35.69 60.83 17.75
CA CYS A 127 -35.60 59.70 18.68
C CYS A 127 -34.68 60.05 19.86
N PRO A 128 -35.19 60.07 21.12
CA PRO A 128 -34.34 60.34 22.27
C PRO A 128 -33.23 59.28 22.44
N VAL A 129 -32.04 59.72 22.86
CA VAL A 129 -30.94 58.79 23.19
C VAL A 129 -31.38 57.84 24.29
N GLY A 130 -31.07 56.55 24.14
CA GLY A 130 -31.46 55.50 25.09
C GLY A 130 -32.84 54.90 24.86
N THR A 131 -33.61 55.36 23.87
CA THR A 131 -34.91 54.78 23.52
C THR A 131 -34.76 53.33 23.04
N PRO A 132 -35.34 52.34 23.74
CA PRO A 132 -35.17 50.93 23.40
C PRO A 132 -35.87 50.57 22.09
N VAL A 133 -35.29 49.63 21.33
CA VAL A 133 -35.85 49.14 20.05
C VAL A 133 -37.23 48.47 20.16
N THR A 134 -37.69 48.19 21.38
CA THR A 134 -39.03 47.68 21.66
C THR A 134 -40.10 48.79 21.71
N ASP A 135 -39.71 50.06 21.77
CA ASP A 135 -40.66 51.17 21.75
C ASP A 135 -41.16 51.43 20.32
N VAL A 136 -42.33 50.88 20.03
CA VAL A 136 -42.98 50.94 18.72
C VAL A 136 -43.35 52.34 18.24
N ASN A 137 -43.28 53.35 19.11
CA ASN A 137 -43.51 54.74 18.72
C ASN A 137 -42.31 55.35 17.97
N TYR A 138 -41.11 54.79 18.20
CA TYR A 138 -39.85 55.26 17.63
C TYR A 138 -39.20 54.25 16.70
N TRP A 139 -39.51 52.96 16.86
CA TRP A 139 -38.89 51.87 16.12
C TRP A 139 -39.94 50.98 15.46
N ILE A 140 -39.70 50.61 14.21
CA ILE A 140 -40.43 49.53 13.54
C ILE A 140 -39.49 48.35 13.34
N THR A 141 -39.96 47.13 13.63
CA THR A 141 -39.18 45.93 13.33
C THR A 141 -39.16 45.72 11.82
N MET A 142 -37.97 45.64 11.24
CA MET A 142 -37.79 45.26 9.85
C MET A 142 -37.84 43.74 9.77
N THR A 143 -38.80 43.24 9.00
CA THR A 143 -38.85 41.85 8.59
C THR A 143 -38.54 41.80 7.10
N MET A 144 -37.73 40.84 6.66
CA MET A 144 -37.68 40.53 5.24
C MET A 144 -38.97 39.79 4.89
N ARG A 145 -40.02 40.55 4.61
CA ARG A 145 -41.29 40.04 4.11
C ARG A 145 -41.32 40.35 2.62
N GLY A 146 -41.04 39.36 1.78
CA GLY A 146 -41.44 39.46 0.39
C GLY A 146 -42.97 39.57 0.36
N GLU A 147 -43.51 40.55 -0.36
CA GLU A 147 -44.92 40.46 -0.72
C GLU A 147 -45.07 39.19 -1.55
N SER A 148 -45.78 38.20 -1.01
CA SER A 148 -46.20 37.05 -1.79
C SER A 148 -47.17 37.55 -2.86
N GLY A 149 -46.64 37.85 -4.03
CA GLY A 149 -47.40 37.89 -5.26
C GLY A 149 -47.82 36.47 -5.62
N SER A 150 -48.86 35.96 -4.96
CA SER A 150 -49.72 34.85 -5.42
C SER A 150 -49.02 33.58 -5.95
N SER A 151 -47.82 33.24 -5.51
CA SER A 151 -47.13 32.04 -6.03
C SER A 151 -45.94 31.50 -5.23
N MET A 152 -45.39 32.20 -4.22
CA MET A 152 -44.21 31.72 -3.48
C MET A 152 -44.42 31.86 -1.96
N SER A 153 -44.50 30.75 -1.23
CA SER A 153 -44.60 30.71 0.24
C SER A 153 -43.27 30.29 0.85
N PHE A 154 -42.81 30.99 1.89
CA PHE A 154 -41.62 30.60 2.66
C PHE A 154 -42.05 29.88 3.94
N HIS A 155 -41.56 28.66 4.13
CA HIS A 155 -41.81 27.85 5.33
C HIS A 155 -40.63 27.96 6.29
N GLU A 156 -40.88 27.82 7.59
CA GLU A 156 -39.82 27.86 8.63
C GLU A 156 -39.01 26.56 8.70
N SER A 157 -39.57 25.44 8.24
CA SER A 157 -38.93 24.12 8.17
C SER A 157 -39.64 23.23 7.15
N TYR A 158 -38.96 22.20 6.66
CA TYR A 158 -39.59 21.11 5.91
C TYR A 158 -40.46 20.21 6.82
N ASP A 159 -41.63 19.83 6.34
CA ASP A 159 -42.60 18.92 6.95
C ASP A 159 -43.05 17.91 5.88
N SER A 160 -42.74 16.63 6.11
CA SER A 160 -43.08 15.55 5.16
C SER A 160 -44.58 15.32 4.97
N THR A 161 -45.43 15.88 5.84
CA THR A 161 -46.89 15.74 5.78
C THR A 161 -47.60 16.91 5.12
N PHE A 162 -46.88 17.98 4.79
CA PHE A 162 -47.42 19.17 4.16
C PHE A 162 -47.27 19.09 2.62
N PRO A 163 -48.34 19.31 1.84
CA PRO A 163 -48.25 19.33 0.38
C PRO A 163 -47.78 20.70 -0.14
N TYR A 164 -46.52 20.80 -0.55
CA TYR A 164 -45.93 22.05 -1.05
C TYR A 164 -46.36 22.35 -2.49
N GLY A 165 -46.68 23.62 -2.78
CA GLY A 165 -46.96 24.11 -4.12
C GLY A 165 -45.70 24.45 -4.91
N ILE A 166 -45.84 24.65 -6.22
CA ILE A 166 -44.75 25.19 -7.06
C ILE A 166 -44.27 26.51 -6.46
N GLN A 167 -42.95 26.71 -6.41
CA GLN A 167 -42.25 27.85 -5.84
C GLN A 167 -42.26 27.96 -4.31
N ASP A 168 -42.93 27.07 -3.57
CA ASP A 168 -42.80 27.08 -2.12
C ASP A 168 -41.36 26.78 -1.68
N CYS A 169 -40.86 27.57 -0.76
CA CYS A 169 -39.48 27.54 -0.29
C CYS A 169 -39.40 26.95 1.11
N VAL A 170 -38.55 25.95 1.30
CA VAL A 170 -38.28 25.33 2.60
C VAL A 170 -36.77 25.38 2.91
N PRO A 171 -36.38 25.81 4.12
CA PRO A 171 -35.01 25.59 4.58
C PRO A 171 -34.84 24.10 4.91
N PHE A 172 -33.78 23.49 4.37
CA PHE A 172 -33.40 22.12 4.67
C PHE A 172 -31.88 21.97 4.61
N ALA A 173 -31.29 21.44 5.67
CA ALA A 173 -29.84 21.55 5.91
C ALA A 173 -29.39 23.03 5.82
N ASN A 174 -28.25 23.33 5.19
CA ASN A 174 -27.75 24.71 5.00
C ASN A 174 -28.09 25.28 3.61
N ARG A 175 -29.21 24.83 3.04
CA ARG A 175 -29.70 25.28 1.75
C ARG A 175 -31.15 25.71 1.86
N LEU A 176 -31.52 26.66 1.02
CA LEU A 176 -32.92 26.96 0.74
C LEU A 176 -33.33 26.19 -0.51
N TYR A 177 -34.36 25.36 -0.40
CA TYR A 177 -34.92 24.62 -1.52
C TYR A 177 -36.24 25.25 -1.94
N VAL A 178 -36.47 25.31 -3.25
CA VAL A 178 -37.74 25.68 -3.86
C VAL A 178 -38.38 24.43 -4.44
N SER A 179 -39.68 24.22 -4.21
CA SER A 179 -40.39 23.14 -4.87
C SER A 179 -40.64 23.49 -6.34
N ILE A 180 -40.36 22.55 -7.24
CA ILE A 180 -40.52 22.73 -8.69
C ILE A 180 -41.75 22.01 -9.25
N THR A 181 -42.54 21.37 -8.39
CA THR A 181 -43.76 20.62 -8.71
C THR A 181 -44.90 21.04 -7.79
N ASN A 182 -46.15 20.87 -8.24
CA ASN A 182 -47.31 21.14 -7.38
C ASN A 182 -47.63 19.90 -6.52
N ASP A 183 -48.25 20.11 -5.36
CA ASP A 183 -48.65 19.04 -4.43
C ASP A 183 -47.49 18.12 -4.03
N ASN A 184 -46.29 18.70 -3.87
CA ASN A 184 -45.09 17.99 -3.47
C ASN A 184 -45.20 17.55 -1.99
N LEU A 185 -45.59 16.30 -1.79
CA LEU A 185 -45.86 15.71 -0.48
C LEU A 185 -44.88 14.56 -0.19
N GLY A 186 -44.23 14.60 0.97
CA GLY A 186 -43.37 13.52 1.46
C GLY A 186 -42.00 13.39 0.79
N ASN A 187 -41.69 14.16 -0.26
CA ASN A 187 -40.39 14.12 -0.93
C ASN A 187 -39.38 15.01 -0.21
N GLN A 188 -38.29 14.44 0.27
CA GLN A 188 -37.27 15.16 1.04
C GLN A 188 -36.40 16.07 0.12
N PRO A 189 -36.09 17.32 0.52
CA PRO A 189 -35.48 18.32 -0.38
C PRO A 189 -34.11 18.02 -0.97
N ASP A 190 -33.19 17.41 -0.23
CA ASP A 190 -31.80 17.16 -0.65
C ASP A 190 -31.61 15.90 -1.51
N ILE A 191 -32.55 14.96 -1.46
CA ILE A 191 -32.50 13.68 -2.16
C ILE A 191 -33.56 13.52 -3.27
N SER A 192 -34.46 14.50 -3.43
CA SER A 192 -35.55 14.45 -4.42
C SER A 192 -35.43 15.59 -5.44
N PRO A 193 -34.42 15.56 -6.33
CA PRO A 193 -34.12 16.65 -7.26
C PRO A 193 -35.21 16.89 -8.30
N ASP A 194 -36.08 15.90 -8.54
CA ASP A 194 -37.23 16.04 -9.45
C ASP A 194 -38.36 16.88 -8.85
N PHE A 195 -38.34 17.13 -7.54
CA PHE A 195 -39.37 17.85 -6.79
C PHE A 195 -38.85 19.14 -6.16
N TRP A 196 -37.54 19.23 -5.92
CA TRP A 196 -36.87 20.34 -5.25
C TRP A 196 -35.64 20.83 -6.00
N SER A 197 -35.46 22.15 -6.04
CA SER A 197 -34.25 22.80 -6.56
C SER A 197 -33.63 23.70 -5.50
N ALA A 198 -32.30 23.66 -5.34
CA ALA A 198 -31.62 24.52 -4.38
C ALA A 198 -31.45 25.94 -4.96
N VAL A 199 -31.99 26.95 -4.27
CA VAL A 199 -31.96 28.36 -4.72
C VAL A 199 -30.92 29.20 -3.98
N ILE A 200 -30.54 28.80 -2.77
CA ILE A 200 -29.44 29.41 -2.01
C ILE A 200 -28.62 28.27 -1.41
N SER A 201 -27.30 28.31 -1.65
CA SER A 201 -26.33 27.49 -0.92
C SER A 201 -25.44 28.40 -0.12
N VAL A 202 -25.42 28.21 1.20
CA VAL A 202 -24.37 28.81 2.03
C VAL A 202 -23.08 28.01 1.76
N PRO A 203 -21.92 28.66 1.57
CA PRO A 203 -20.66 27.94 1.40
C PRO A 203 -20.38 27.09 2.64
N THR A 204 -19.87 25.88 2.46
CA THR A 204 -19.42 25.00 3.53
C THR A 204 -18.43 25.74 4.43
N GLN A 205 -18.82 26.02 5.67
CA GLN A 205 -17.95 26.68 6.65
C GLN A 205 -16.90 25.71 7.17
N THR A 206 -15.68 26.21 7.34
CA THR A 206 -14.64 25.54 8.12
C THR A 206 -14.72 26.03 9.57
N ILE A 207 -14.96 25.12 10.51
CA ILE A 207 -15.06 25.46 11.93
C ILE A 207 -13.74 25.12 12.64
N ILE A 208 -13.28 26.02 13.52
CA ILE A 208 -12.10 25.81 14.37
C ILE A 208 -12.56 25.89 15.82
N SER A 209 -12.53 24.76 16.54
CA SER A 209 -13.02 24.70 17.92
C SER A 209 -12.48 23.48 18.67
N LYS A 210 -12.41 23.57 20.01
CA LYS A 210 -12.07 22.44 20.89
C LYS A 210 -13.17 21.37 20.93
N ASN A 211 -14.42 21.84 21.03
CA ASN A 211 -15.60 20.98 21.14
C ASN A 211 -16.22 20.77 19.75
N GLN A 212 -16.87 19.62 19.59
CA GLN A 212 -17.53 19.25 18.34
C GLN A 212 -18.62 20.27 17.95
N PRO A 213 -18.61 20.78 16.71
CA PRO A 213 -19.68 21.62 16.20
C PRO A 213 -20.95 20.82 15.91
N THR A 214 -22.10 21.47 16.02
CA THR A 214 -23.42 20.92 15.68
C THR A 214 -23.97 21.60 14.42
N GLY A 215 -24.80 20.88 13.65
CA GLY A 215 -25.54 21.42 12.52
C GLY A 215 -24.70 21.72 11.26
N GLN A 216 -23.51 21.13 11.13
CA GLN A 216 -22.67 21.31 9.93
C GLN A 216 -23.09 20.34 8.81
N ASP A 217 -23.21 20.83 7.57
CA ASP A 217 -23.57 19.99 6.41
C ASP A 217 -22.57 18.85 6.17
N SER A 218 -23.04 17.84 5.44
CA SER A 218 -22.16 16.82 4.90
C SER A 218 -20.99 17.44 4.11
N ASN A 219 -19.78 16.94 4.38
CA ASN A 219 -18.50 17.45 3.88
C ASN A 219 -18.01 18.80 4.46
N GLY A 220 -18.69 19.37 5.46
CA GLY A 220 -18.13 20.46 6.24
C GLY A 220 -16.84 20.04 6.98
N LEU A 221 -15.86 20.94 7.07
CA LEU A 221 -14.59 20.67 7.73
C LEU A 221 -14.59 21.24 9.15
N TRP A 222 -14.07 20.45 10.09
CA TRP A 222 -13.82 20.86 11.46
C TRP A 222 -12.36 20.62 11.83
N TYR A 223 -11.67 21.70 12.19
CA TYR A 223 -10.33 21.67 12.79
C TYR A 223 -10.48 21.68 14.30
N LYS A 224 -10.33 20.50 14.90
CA LYS A 224 -10.38 20.32 16.34
C LYS A 224 -9.06 20.75 16.95
N THR A 225 -9.06 21.79 17.77
CA THR A 225 -7.84 22.34 18.39
C THR A 225 -7.63 21.79 19.80
N ASN A 226 -6.36 21.68 20.20
CA ASN A 226 -5.96 21.32 21.57
C ASN A 226 -5.10 22.43 22.20
N ASP A 227 -5.63 23.05 23.25
CA ASP A 227 -4.99 24.20 23.93
C ASP A 227 -3.70 23.82 24.67
N THR A 228 -3.44 22.53 24.94
CA THR A 228 -2.29 22.07 25.73
C THR A 228 -1.03 21.89 24.89
N ASN A 229 -1.16 21.56 23.60
CA ASN A 229 -0.01 21.24 22.74
C ASN A 229 -0.09 21.88 21.35
N ASN A 230 -1.05 22.78 21.11
CA ASN A 230 -1.29 23.44 19.81
C ASN A 230 -1.49 22.47 18.63
N SER A 231 -1.86 21.20 18.90
CA SER A 231 -2.19 20.25 17.85
C SER A 231 -3.59 20.51 17.29
N TYR A 232 -3.80 20.06 16.05
CA TYR A 232 -5.12 20.04 15.43
C TYR A 232 -5.40 18.69 14.77
N GLU A 233 -6.66 18.27 14.84
CA GLU A 233 -7.20 17.12 14.09
C GLU A 233 -8.18 17.66 13.05
N VAL A 234 -8.16 17.11 11.83
CA VAL A 234 -9.14 17.47 10.79
C VAL A 234 -10.23 16.42 10.76
N ASN A 235 -11.48 16.85 10.87
CA ASN A 235 -12.66 16.01 10.82
C ASN A 235 -13.61 16.50 9.73
N LYS A 236 -14.36 15.58 9.14
CA LYS A 236 -15.36 15.85 8.11
C LYS A 236 -16.75 15.51 8.66
N SER A 237 -17.70 16.45 8.57
CA SER A 237 -19.10 16.20 8.96
C SER A 237 -19.76 15.23 7.98
N ASN A 238 -20.58 14.32 8.51
CA ASN A 238 -21.42 13.42 7.72
C ASN A 238 -22.81 14.00 7.43
N GLY A 239 -23.16 15.15 8.03
CA GLY A 239 -24.46 15.83 7.87
C GLY A 239 -25.52 15.42 8.91
N ASP A 240 -25.19 14.52 9.84
CA ASP A 240 -26.08 13.96 10.86
C ASP A 240 -25.58 14.24 12.30
N ASN A 241 -24.77 15.29 12.47
CA ASN A 241 -24.01 15.59 13.69
C ASN A 241 -22.94 14.55 14.07
N THR A 242 -22.64 13.59 13.19
CA THR A 242 -21.46 12.73 13.33
C THR A 242 -20.32 13.23 12.43
N TYR A 243 -19.09 12.88 12.83
CA TYR A 243 -17.88 13.30 12.15
C TYR A 243 -16.96 12.12 11.91
N SER A 244 -16.33 12.11 10.75
CA SER A 244 -15.30 11.13 10.39
C SER A 244 -13.92 11.80 10.36
N PRO A 245 -12.87 11.17 10.93
CA PRO A 245 -11.51 11.68 10.85
C PRO A 245 -11.04 11.79 9.40
N LEU A 246 -10.37 12.89 9.07
CA LEU A 246 -9.74 13.12 7.77
C LEU A 246 -8.23 13.16 7.95
N PHE A 247 -7.50 12.32 7.22
CA PHE A 247 -6.04 12.22 7.27
C PHE A 247 -5.42 12.83 6.00
N PRO A 248 -5.19 14.16 5.95
CA PRO A 248 -4.60 14.80 4.78
C PRO A 248 -3.16 14.33 4.57
N THR A 249 -2.80 14.05 3.32
CA THR A 249 -1.41 13.79 2.92
C THR A 249 -0.77 15.10 2.46
N SER A 250 0.41 15.43 2.98
CA SER A 250 1.18 16.62 2.59
C SER A 250 2.64 16.26 2.35
N LYS A 251 3.33 17.03 1.50
CA LYS A 251 4.77 16.88 1.33
C LYS A 251 5.49 17.43 2.56
N ALA A 252 6.51 16.73 3.03
CA ALA A 252 7.32 17.17 4.18
C ALA A 252 7.90 18.59 3.98
N SER A 253 8.21 18.97 2.73
CA SER A 253 8.69 20.30 2.36
C SER A 253 7.68 21.43 2.57
N TYR A 254 6.38 21.12 2.74
CA TYR A 254 5.32 22.10 2.95
C TYR A 254 4.94 22.26 4.44
N ILE A 255 5.50 21.41 5.31
CA ILE A 255 5.28 21.49 6.74
C ILE A 255 6.54 22.06 7.39
N LYS A 256 6.35 23.08 8.22
CA LYS A 256 7.44 23.74 8.93
C LYS A 256 7.45 23.38 10.40
N THR A 257 8.63 23.28 10.97
CA THR A 257 8.88 23.23 12.41
C THR A 257 8.78 24.63 13.01
N SER A 258 8.74 24.73 14.34
CA SER A 258 8.56 26.00 15.07
C SER A 258 9.70 27.02 14.84
N ASP A 259 10.87 26.54 14.43
CA ASP A 259 12.03 27.35 14.04
C ASP A 259 11.99 27.82 12.56
N GLY A 260 10.93 27.48 11.82
CA GLY A 260 10.71 27.90 10.43
C GLY A 260 11.32 27.00 9.36
N GLN A 261 12.07 25.97 9.75
CA GLN A 261 12.65 24.99 8.83
C GLN A 261 11.58 24.03 8.31
N THR A 262 11.78 23.44 7.13
CA THR A 262 10.88 22.37 6.66
C THR A 262 11.23 21.04 7.33
N ILE A 263 10.24 20.14 7.49
CA ILE A 263 10.51 18.78 8.00
C ILE A 263 11.57 18.07 7.14
N ASP A 264 11.54 18.27 5.82
CA ASP A 264 12.50 17.67 4.89
C ASP A 264 13.94 18.16 5.16
N THR A 265 14.11 19.46 5.41
CA THR A 265 15.40 20.06 5.80
C THR A 265 15.90 19.51 7.13
N ALA A 266 15.02 19.39 8.13
CA ALA A 266 15.38 18.88 9.45
C ALA A 266 15.79 17.40 9.40
N LEU A 267 15.06 16.57 8.66
CA LEU A 267 15.39 15.15 8.45
C LEU A 267 16.69 15.00 7.68
N LYS A 268 16.93 15.81 6.64
CA LYS A 268 18.19 15.80 5.89
C LYS A 268 19.37 16.18 6.78
N SER A 269 19.23 17.22 7.59
CA SER A 269 20.27 17.64 8.55
C SER A 269 20.61 16.51 9.52
N ASN A 270 19.61 15.82 10.08
CA ASN A 270 19.87 14.68 10.97
C ASN A 270 20.52 13.50 10.23
N SER A 271 20.08 13.22 9.01
CA SER A 271 20.70 12.18 8.16
C SER A 271 22.16 12.49 7.85
N ASP A 272 22.49 13.76 7.60
CA ASP A 272 23.84 14.22 7.34
C ASP A 272 24.71 14.12 8.59
N LEU A 273 24.21 14.53 9.74
CA LEU A 273 24.89 14.36 11.03
C LEU A 273 25.14 12.89 11.35
N ILE A 274 24.17 11.99 11.11
CA ILE A 274 24.37 10.55 11.29
C ILE A 274 25.42 10.02 10.31
N THR A 275 25.42 10.50 9.07
CA THR A 275 26.40 10.08 8.05
C THR A 275 27.80 10.54 8.42
N GLU A 276 27.95 11.79 8.85
CA GLU A 276 29.21 12.36 9.35
C GLU A 276 29.69 11.62 10.59
N HIS A 277 28.79 11.36 11.54
CA HIS A 277 29.09 10.59 12.74
C HIS A 277 29.52 9.15 12.45
N LYS A 278 28.91 8.48 11.46
CA LYS A 278 29.32 7.14 11.00
C LYS A 278 30.66 7.14 10.29
N ALA A 279 31.04 8.27 9.68
CA ALA A 279 32.33 8.44 9.03
C ALA A 279 33.44 8.88 10.01
N ASP A 280 33.07 9.34 11.20
CA ASP A 280 34.01 9.78 12.23
C ASP A 280 34.73 8.60 12.88
N THR A 281 36.02 8.46 12.55
CA THR A 281 36.91 7.42 13.10
C THR A 281 37.60 7.84 14.41
N ASN A 282 37.35 9.05 14.92
CA ASN A 282 38.09 9.62 16.07
C ASN A 282 37.53 9.21 17.44
N ASN A 283 36.82 8.09 17.53
CA ASN A 283 36.15 7.63 18.76
C ASN A 283 35.27 8.74 19.41
N PRO A 284 34.27 9.28 18.68
CA PRO A 284 33.45 10.40 19.16
C PRO A 284 32.66 10.11 20.45
N HIS A 285 32.46 8.84 20.78
CA HIS A 285 31.77 8.40 22.00
C HIS A 285 32.71 8.21 23.19
N HIS A 286 34.01 8.45 23.01
CA HIS A 286 35.05 8.19 24.00
C HIS A 286 34.93 6.78 24.63
N THR A 287 34.41 5.82 23.86
CA THR A 287 34.26 4.45 24.34
C THR A 287 35.64 3.91 24.61
N THR A 288 35.88 3.47 25.84
CA THR A 288 37.19 2.90 26.21
C THR A 288 37.29 1.49 25.63
N PRO A 289 38.51 1.00 25.31
CA PRO A 289 38.71 -0.35 24.81
C PRO A 289 38.06 -1.45 25.68
N GLU A 290 37.92 -1.20 26.98
CA GLU A 290 37.24 -2.09 27.93
C GLU A 290 35.71 -2.15 27.74
N GLN A 291 35.08 -1.06 27.26
CA GLN A 291 33.62 -0.96 27.09
C GLN A 291 33.12 -1.65 25.80
N ILE A 292 34.02 -1.91 24.83
CA ILE A 292 33.67 -2.44 23.51
C ILE A 292 33.93 -3.95 23.37
N GLY A 293 34.48 -4.60 24.40
CA GLY A 293 34.85 -6.04 24.34
C GLY A 293 35.85 -6.38 23.23
N ALA A 294 36.41 -5.37 22.56
CA ALA A 294 37.35 -5.51 21.48
C ALA A 294 38.73 -5.19 22.05
N VAL A 295 39.50 -6.25 22.28
CA VAL A 295 40.96 -6.16 22.35
C VAL A 295 41.38 -5.45 21.06
N GLN A 296 41.77 -4.18 21.17
CA GLN A 296 42.40 -3.44 20.09
C GLN A 296 43.81 -4.02 19.92
N GLY A 297 43.88 -5.21 19.33
CA GLY A 297 45.12 -5.81 18.88
C GLY A 297 45.76 -4.83 17.92
N ASN A 298 47.01 -4.47 18.19
CA ASN A 298 47.75 -3.59 17.33
C ASN A 298 48.01 -4.38 16.02
N THR A 299 47.34 -3.99 14.92
CA THR A 299 47.21 -4.73 13.65
C THR A 299 48.47 -4.68 12.77
N LYS A 300 49.66 -4.52 13.36
CA LYS A 300 50.90 -4.42 12.59
C LYS A 300 51.11 -5.75 11.84
N ALA A 301 51.08 -5.68 10.51
CA ALA A 301 51.25 -6.81 9.63
C ALA A 301 52.69 -6.83 9.12
N TRP A 302 53.39 -7.90 9.43
CA TRP A 302 54.77 -8.12 9.04
C TRP A 302 54.84 -9.18 7.95
N VAL A 303 55.81 -9.03 7.05
CA VAL A 303 56.08 -10.00 5.99
C VAL A 303 57.53 -10.44 6.13
N ALA A 304 57.76 -11.75 6.16
CA ALA A 304 59.11 -12.30 6.16
C ALA A 304 59.80 -12.04 4.82
N THR A 305 60.97 -11.43 4.85
CA THR A 305 61.78 -11.16 3.65
C THR A 305 62.59 -12.39 3.25
N GLU A 306 62.94 -13.24 4.23
CA GLU A 306 63.55 -14.54 4.00
C GLU A 306 62.93 -15.59 4.92
N VAL A 307 62.78 -16.81 4.40
CA VAL A 307 62.24 -17.95 5.12
C VAL A 307 63.15 -19.15 4.91
N SER A 308 63.54 -19.81 5.99
CA SER A 308 64.36 -21.03 5.98
C SER A 308 63.90 -21.98 7.10
N SER A 309 64.43 -23.20 7.13
CA SER A 309 64.20 -24.15 8.22
C SER A 309 65.51 -24.42 8.95
N SER A 310 65.52 -24.35 10.27
CA SER A 310 66.67 -24.80 11.08
C SER A 310 66.55 -26.27 11.47
N GLU A 311 65.31 -26.76 11.62
CA GLU A 311 64.95 -28.13 12.03
C GLU A 311 63.66 -28.54 11.30
N VAL A 312 63.29 -29.81 11.36
CA VAL A 312 62.09 -30.35 10.67
C VAL A 312 60.75 -29.77 11.15
N TYR A 313 60.74 -29.07 12.29
CA TYR A 313 59.55 -28.45 12.90
C TYR A 313 59.71 -26.95 13.23
N VAL A 314 60.84 -26.32 12.85
CA VAL A 314 61.09 -24.90 13.12
C VAL A 314 61.24 -24.11 11.82
N THR A 315 60.33 -23.16 11.61
CA THR A 315 60.43 -22.19 10.51
C THR A 315 61.14 -20.93 10.99
N LYS A 316 62.27 -20.60 10.36
CA LYS A 316 63.03 -19.39 10.60
C LYS A 316 62.56 -18.27 9.66
N LEU A 317 62.19 -17.13 10.25
CA LEU A 317 61.68 -15.95 9.56
C LEU A 317 62.64 -14.77 9.79
N THR A 318 63.19 -14.20 8.72
CA THR A 318 63.93 -12.94 8.80
C THR A 318 62.95 -11.80 8.50
N ILE A 319 62.79 -10.88 9.45
CA ILE A 319 61.90 -9.72 9.33
C ILE A 319 62.67 -8.47 9.78
N PRO A 320 63.05 -7.57 8.84
CA PRO A 320 63.79 -6.37 9.18
C PRO A 320 63.01 -5.46 10.14
N HIS A 321 63.70 -4.95 11.17
CA HIS A 321 63.13 -4.04 12.17
C HIS A 321 61.85 -4.55 12.85
N PHE A 322 61.72 -5.87 13.02
CA PHE A 322 60.54 -6.46 13.65
C PHE A 322 60.37 -5.97 15.10
N GLU A 323 59.16 -5.53 15.41
CA GLU A 323 58.75 -5.08 16.73
C GLU A 323 57.46 -5.84 17.10
N PHE A 324 57.53 -6.58 18.20
CA PHE A 324 56.38 -7.34 18.69
C PHE A 324 55.30 -6.39 19.23
N SER A 325 54.06 -6.62 18.82
CA SER A 325 52.87 -6.07 19.45
C SER A 325 51.81 -7.16 19.58
N GLU A 326 51.07 -7.16 20.70
CA GLU A 326 50.04 -8.17 20.95
C GLU A 326 49.02 -8.20 19.80
N GLY A 327 48.81 -9.38 19.20
CA GLY A 327 47.91 -9.56 18.06
C GLY A 327 48.49 -9.18 16.69
N CYS A 328 49.79 -8.83 16.59
CA CYS A 328 50.42 -8.59 15.28
C CYS A 328 50.38 -9.85 14.40
N THR A 329 50.39 -9.65 13.08
CA THR A 329 50.36 -10.76 12.13
C THR A 329 51.69 -10.89 11.40
N ILE A 330 52.07 -12.12 11.09
CA ILE A 330 53.24 -12.42 10.25
C ILE A 330 52.78 -13.27 9.08
N THR A 331 53.09 -12.81 7.88
CA THR A 331 52.88 -13.55 6.64
C THR A 331 54.20 -14.02 6.06
N PHE A 332 54.30 -15.30 5.70
CA PHE A 332 55.51 -15.90 5.15
C PHE A 332 55.18 -17.02 4.17
N LYS A 333 56.11 -17.31 3.25
CA LYS A 333 56.01 -18.46 2.36
C LYS A 333 56.65 -19.67 3.03
N SER A 334 55.85 -20.67 3.35
CA SER A 334 56.30 -21.84 4.11
C SER A 334 57.34 -22.66 3.34
N VAL A 335 58.36 -23.14 4.04
CA VAL A 335 59.42 -24.04 3.50
C VAL A 335 59.35 -25.45 4.07
N ILE A 336 58.52 -25.66 5.10
CA ILE A 336 58.27 -26.95 5.75
C ILE A 336 56.78 -27.13 6.04
N THR A 337 56.31 -28.36 5.97
CA THR A 337 54.96 -28.72 6.45
C THR A 337 55.02 -28.98 7.96
N PRO A 338 53.97 -28.69 8.75
CA PRO A 338 53.98 -29.01 10.18
C PRO A 338 54.09 -30.53 10.40
N THR A 339 54.55 -30.94 11.57
CA THR A 339 54.68 -32.37 11.91
C THR A 339 53.63 -32.77 12.96
N ASP A 340 53.09 -33.98 12.83
CA ASP A 340 52.31 -34.65 13.88
C ASP A 340 53.20 -35.51 14.80
N GLY A 341 54.52 -35.50 14.57
CA GLY A 341 55.49 -36.29 15.33
C GLY A 341 55.67 -35.78 16.76
N GLU A 342 56.06 -36.68 17.67
CA GLU A 342 56.29 -36.33 19.07
C GLU A 342 57.58 -35.49 19.24
N PRO A 343 57.54 -34.39 20.04
CA PRO A 343 56.39 -33.91 20.80
C PRO A 343 55.34 -33.20 19.91
N VAL A 344 54.05 -33.47 20.11
CA VAL A 344 52.95 -32.87 19.32
C VAL A 344 52.96 -31.33 19.26
N TRP A 345 53.58 -30.67 20.25
CA TRP A 345 53.79 -29.21 20.30
C TRP A 345 55.11 -28.75 19.66
N ALA A 346 55.72 -29.56 18.79
CA ALA A 346 57.04 -29.28 18.25
C ALA A 346 57.10 -28.10 17.27
N ASN A 347 56.00 -27.86 16.56
CA ASN A 347 55.90 -26.86 15.49
C ASN A 347 56.10 -25.44 16.03
N ARG A 348 57.07 -24.70 15.48
CA ARG A 348 57.46 -23.37 15.96
C ARG A 348 57.81 -22.43 14.80
N ILE A 349 57.69 -21.13 15.08
CA ILE A 349 58.34 -20.08 14.29
C ILE A 349 59.39 -19.36 15.13
N ALA A 350 60.55 -19.09 14.52
CA ALA A 350 61.64 -18.33 15.12
C ALA A 350 61.90 -17.08 14.27
N ILE A 351 61.84 -15.90 14.89
CA ILE A 351 61.96 -14.61 14.22
C ILE A 351 63.36 -14.05 14.44
N PHE A 352 63.97 -13.56 13.37
CA PHE A 352 65.30 -12.98 13.34
C PHE A 352 65.27 -11.58 12.71
N ASP A 353 66.14 -10.70 13.17
CA ASP A 353 66.38 -9.41 12.51
C ASP A 353 67.30 -9.56 11.28
N GLU A 354 67.48 -8.47 10.55
CA GLU A 354 68.36 -8.38 9.38
C GLU A 354 69.85 -8.67 9.68
N THR A 355 70.25 -8.65 10.95
CA THR A 355 71.63 -8.97 11.39
C THR A 355 71.81 -10.45 11.72
N GLY A 356 70.73 -11.24 11.69
CA GLY A 356 70.72 -12.65 12.04
C GLY A 356 70.60 -12.93 13.53
N LYS A 357 70.24 -11.94 14.36
CA LYS A 357 69.96 -12.13 15.79
C LYS A 357 68.51 -12.60 15.99
N GLN A 358 68.33 -13.62 16.82
CA GLN A 358 66.99 -14.12 17.17
C GLN A 358 66.27 -13.13 18.09
N ILE A 359 65.08 -12.70 17.69
CA ILE A 359 64.24 -11.74 18.42
C ILE A 359 63.19 -12.48 19.27
N GLY A 360 62.63 -13.59 18.77
CA GLY A 360 61.59 -14.33 19.47
C GLY A 360 61.32 -15.70 18.88
N VAL A 361 60.74 -16.59 19.69
CA VAL A 361 60.32 -17.94 19.27
C VAL A 361 58.91 -18.18 19.78
N TYR A 362 58.04 -18.64 18.89
CA TYR A 362 56.63 -18.84 19.17
C TYR A 362 56.21 -20.25 18.79
N VAL A 363 55.44 -20.91 19.67
CA VAL A 363 54.85 -22.21 19.39
C VAL A 363 53.64 -22.05 18.46
N LEU A 364 53.47 -22.92 17.48
CA LEU A 364 52.33 -22.88 16.58
C LEU A 364 51.11 -23.54 17.23
N SER A 365 49.98 -22.84 17.22
CA SER A 365 48.70 -23.35 17.71
C SER A 365 47.55 -22.94 16.80
N THR A 366 46.48 -23.72 16.76
CA THR A 366 45.21 -23.28 16.18
C THR A 366 44.54 -22.23 17.06
N LEU A 367 43.55 -21.48 16.54
CA LEU A 367 42.76 -20.55 17.36
C LEU A 367 42.01 -21.24 18.51
N SER A 368 41.76 -22.55 18.40
CA SER A 368 41.14 -23.38 19.45
C SER A 368 42.13 -23.86 20.50
N LYS A 369 43.39 -23.37 20.48
CA LYS A 369 44.43 -23.71 21.44
C LYS A 369 44.91 -25.17 21.38
N GLU A 370 44.84 -25.76 20.20
CA GLU A 370 45.34 -27.11 19.90
C GLU A 370 46.64 -27.05 19.06
N PRO A 371 47.47 -28.12 19.02
CA PRO A 371 48.60 -28.21 18.10
C PRO A 371 48.17 -28.10 16.64
N VAL A 372 49.05 -27.58 15.79
CA VAL A 372 48.83 -27.52 14.33
C VAL A 372 49.21 -28.86 13.70
N SER A 373 48.28 -29.47 12.96
CA SER A 373 48.44 -30.76 12.29
C SER A 373 49.29 -30.69 11.02
N SER A 374 49.84 -31.84 10.60
CA SER A 374 50.68 -31.93 9.41
C SER A 374 49.98 -31.62 8.08
N ASP A 375 48.65 -31.65 8.03
CA ASP A 375 47.86 -31.30 6.84
C ASP A 375 47.47 -29.81 6.78
N ALA A 376 47.88 -29.00 7.77
CA ALA A 376 47.53 -27.59 7.88
C ALA A 376 48.01 -26.73 6.69
N TRP A 377 49.16 -27.05 6.10
CA TRP A 377 49.65 -26.43 4.85
C TRP A 377 50.71 -27.28 4.13
N ALA A 378 50.83 -27.09 2.82
CA ALA A 378 51.93 -27.64 2.02
C ALA A 378 53.15 -26.69 1.98
N VAL A 379 54.33 -27.25 1.70
CA VAL A 379 55.53 -26.47 1.37
C VAL A 379 55.23 -25.52 0.19
N GLY A 380 55.63 -24.27 0.33
CA GLY A 380 55.39 -23.19 -0.63
C GLY A 380 54.08 -22.42 -0.42
N ALA A 381 53.23 -22.82 0.52
CA ALA A 381 52.01 -22.09 0.86
C ALA A 381 52.31 -20.73 1.52
N MET A 382 51.48 -19.73 1.25
CA MET A 382 51.50 -18.48 2.01
C MET A 382 50.74 -18.69 3.32
N VAL A 383 51.44 -18.55 4.44
CA VAL A 383 50.92 -18.77 5.78
C VAL A 383 50.88 -17.44 6.52
N THR A 384 49.76 -17.15 7.17
CA THR A 384 49.62 -16.00 8.06
C THR A 384 49.31 -16.49 9.47
N VAL A 385 50.05 -16.02 10.45
CA VAL A 385 49.85 -16.30 11.87
C VAL A 385 49.68 -15.02 12.66
N THR A 386 48.94 -15.09 13.77
CA THR A 386 48.79 -14.01 14.74
C THR A 386 49.65 -14.31 15.96
N LEU A 387 50.54 -13.39 16.33
CA LEU A 387 51.36 -13.58 17.52
C LEU A 387 50.65 -13.09 18.77
N SER A 388 50.86 -13.82 19.86
CA SER A 388 50.37 -13.49 21.18
C SER A 388 51.42 -13.81 22.24
N SER A 389 51.45 -13.02 23.32
CA SER A 389 52.21 -13.34 24.52
C SER A 389 51.61 -14.51 25.32
N GLU A 390 50.41 -14.97 24.96
CA GLU A 390 49.76 -16.12 25.57
C GLU A 390 50.60 -17.40 25.40
N VAL A 391 50.70 -18.20 26.47
CA VAL A 391 51.39 -19.48 26.49
C VAL A 391 50.35 -20.61 26.50
N VAL A 392 50.20 -21.29 25.36
CA VAL A 392 49.22 -22.37 25.19
C VAL A 392 49.88 -23.75 25.23
N GLY A 393 51.03 -23.90 24.55
CA GLY A 393 51.70 -25.21 24.43
C GLY A 393 52.30 -25.68 25.75
N THR A 394 52.19 -26.98 26.03
CA THR A 394 52.78 -27.61 27.23
C THR A 394 54.29 -27.81 27.11
N TRP A 395 54.86 -27.61 25.92
CA TRP A 395 56.29 -27.76 25.65
C TRP A 395 57.00 -26.39 25.65
N SER A 396 57.92 -26.18 26.60
CA SER A 396 58.87 -25.06 26.65
C SER A 396 58.37 -23.65 27.07
N ASN A 397 57.14 -23.49 27.60
CA ASN A 397 56.61 -22.20 28.10
C ASN A 397 56.83 -21.01 27.13
N LEU A 398 56.66 -21.25 25.83
CA LEU A 398 56.86 -20.26 24.78
C LEU A 398 55.56 -19.48 24.48
N PRO A 399 55.65 -18.21 24.06
CA PRO A 399 54.51 -17.47 23.54
C PRO A 399 53.95 -18.12 22.26
N THR A 400 52.72 -17.78 21.88
CA THR A 400 51.97 -18.53 20.86
C THR A 400 51.85 -17.76 19.55
N ALA A 401 52.08 -18.46 18.44
CA ALA A 401 51.73 -18.04 17.10
C ALA A 401 50.46 -18.78 16.69
N PHE A 402 49.34 -18.08 16.76
CA PHE A 402 48.04 -18.60 16.37
C PHE A 402 47.95 -18.66 14.86
N PHE A 403 48.05 -19.87 14.33
CA PHE A 403 47.67 -20.17 12.98
C PHE A 403 46.14 -20.27 12.92
N LYS A 404 45.55 -19.30 12.23
CA LYS A 404 44.24 -19.50 11.65
C LYS A 404 44.46 -20.33 10.39
N GLY A 405 44.71 -21.63 10.58
CA GLY A 405 44.45 -22.62 9.54
C GLY A 405 43.15 -22.25 8.96
N GLY A 406 43.16 -21.93 7.66
CA GLY A 406 42.04 -21.32 6.99
C GLY A 406 40.84 -22.07 7.51
N ALA A 407 40.11 -21.46 8.46
CA ALA A 407 38.87 -22.04 8.93
C ALA A 407 38.18 -22.34 7.62
N PRO A 408 37.61 -23.54 7.37
CA PRO A 408 36.87 -23.78 6.14
C PRO A 408 35.99 -22.56 6.02
N SER A 409 36.37 -21.66 5.11
CA SER A 409 35.87 -20.29 5.15
C SER A 409 34.41 -20.55 4.96
N VAL A 410 33.55 -20.26 5.96
CA VAL A 410 32.15 -20.70 5.93
C VAL A 410 31.72 -20.50 4.50
N PRO A 411 31.53 -21.60 3.70
CA PRO A 411 31.67 -21.49 2.26
C PRO A 411 30.82 -20.33 1.83
N SER A 412 31.43 -19.33 1.18
CA SER A 412 30.71 -18.11 0.84
C SER A 412 29.36 -18.56 0.32
N ILE A 413 28.27 -18.02 0.85
CA ILE A 413 26.95 -18.54 0.51
C ILE A 413 26.72 -18.48 -1.02
N PHE A 414 27.45 -17.60 -1.71
CA PHE A 414 27.53 -17.40 -3.15
C PHE A 414 28.58 -18.28 -3.88
N GLY A 415 29.26 -19.18 -3.16
CA GLY A 415 30.21 -20.15 -3.70
C GLY A 415 31.64 -19.65 -3.80
N THR A 416 32.55 -20.59 -4.03
CA THR A 416 33.99 -20.32 -4.18
C THR A 416 34.37 -19.92 -5.61
N GLY A 417 33.54 -20.27 -6.60
CA GLY A 417 33.84 -20.14 -8.03
C GLY A 417 34.72 -21.28 -8.58
N ALA A 418 34.88 -22.39 -7.84
CA ALA A 418 35.74 -23.51 -8.19
C ALA A 418 35.39 -24.21 -9.52
N ASP A 419 34.12 -24.17 -9.95
CA ASP A 419 33.67 -24.72 -11.23
C ASP A 419 33.90 -23.75 -12.42
N GLY A 420 34.50 -22.58 -12.19
CA GLY A 420 34.83 -21.62 -13.24
C GLY A 420 33.59 -20.96 -13.88
N ASP A 421 33.81 -20.33 -15.04
CA ASP A 421 32.75 -19.69 -15.82
C ASP A 421 31.99 -20.76 -16.63
N ALA A 422 30.66 -20.80 -16.53
CA ALA A 422 29.82 -21.82 -17.17
C ALA A 422 28.84 -21.22 -18.17
N VAL A 423 28.84 -21.74 -19.40
CA VAL A 423 27.88 -21.39 -20.46
C VAL A 423 27.17 -22.65 -20.94
N ILE A 424 25.88 -22.76 -20.64
CA ILE A 424 25.03 -23.90 -20.99
C ILE A 424 24.28 -23.59 -22.28
N SER A 425 24.66 -24.27 -23.37
CA SER A 425 24.10 -24.01 -24.72
C SER A 425 23.17 -25.12 -25.24
N GLY A 426 22.95 -26.18 -24.46
CA GLY A 426 22.09 -27.31 -24.82
C GLY A 426 21.54 -28.00 -23.56
N THR A 427 21.09 -29.25 -23.69
CA THR A 427 20.68 -30.02 -22.50
C THR A 427 21.92 -30.53 -21.75
N VAL A 428 22.16 -30.00 -20.56
CA VAL A 428 23.18 -30.47 -19.63
C VAL A 428 22.50 -31.20 -18.47
N THR A 429 22.95 -32.44 -18.26
CA THR A 429 22.46 -33.31 -17.19
C THR A 429 23.56 -33.52 -16.15
N LEU A 430 23.31 -33.06 -14.93
CA LEU A 430 24.26 -33.14 -13.81
C LEU A 430 24.20 -34.54 -13.16
N PRO A 431 25.34 -35.18 -12.89
CA PRO A 431 25.36 -36.51 -12.28
C PRO A 431 24.83 -36.49 -10.84
N VAL A 432 24.18 -37.58 -10.44
CA VAL A 432 23.68 -37.80 -9.08
C VAL A 432 24.35 -39.07 -8.55
N THR A 433 25.21 -38.94 -7.53
CA THR A 433 26.01 -40.06 -7.02
C THR A 433 25.15 -41.15 -6.39
N ALA A 434 24.16 -40.75 -5.59
CA ALA A 434 23.20 -41.63 -4.96
C ALA A 434 21.79 -41.04 -5.10
N PRO A 435 20.88 -41.69 -5.85
CA PRO A 435 19.51 -41.22 -6.00
C PRO A 435 18.84 -40.97 -4.66
N HIS A 436 18.06 -39.89 -4.58
CA HIS A 436 17.36 -39.38 -3.38
C HIS A 436 18.25 -38.88 -2.23
N GLN A 437 19.56 -39.13 -2.25
CA GLN A 437 20.47 -38.81 -1.13
C GLN A 437 21.46 -37.71 -1.47
N SER A 438 21.92 -37.63 -2.72
CA SER A 438 22.91 -36.63 -3.11
C SER A 438 22.29 -35.26 -3.29
N ILE A 439 22.85 -34.27 -2.61
CA ILE A 439 22.80 -32.88 -3.08
C ILE A 439 23.67 -32.77 -4.32
N VAL A 440 23.12 -32.17 -5.38
CA VAL A 440 23.88 -31.79 -6.56
C VAL A 440 24.29 -30.34 -6.38
N GLU A 441 25.56 -30.09 -6.07
CA GLU A 441 26.06 -28.74 -5.82
C GLU A 441 27.06 -28.31 -6.90
N LYS A 442 26.93 -27.04 -7.34
CA LYS A 442 27.85 -26.38 -8.27
C LYS A 442 28.26 -25.01 -7.74
N ASN A 443 29.53 -24.67 -7.91
CA ASN A 443 30.23 -23.48 -7.44
C ASN A 443 30.82 -22.70 -8.61
N TYR A 444 29.98 -22.07 -9.42
CA TYR A 444 30.41 -21.31 -10.60
C TYR A 444 30.96 -19.94 -10.25
N LYS A 445 31.91 -19.47 -11.05
CA LYS A 445 32.37 -18.08 -11.05
C LYS A 445 31.35 -17.16 -11.72
N SER A 446 30.80 -17.58 -12.85
CA SER A 446 29.63 -16.98 -13.52
C SER A 446 28.83 -18.07 -14.23
N LEU A 447 27.53 -17.85 -14.46
CA LEU A 447 26.65 -18.82 -15.10
C LEU A 447 25.76 -18.16 -16.15
N ILE A 448 25.77 -18.69 -17.37
CA ILE A 448 24.84 -18.33 -18.44
C ILE A 448 24.15 -19.60 -18.92
N ILE A 449 22.82 -19.61 -18.92
CA ILE A 449 22.01 -20.67 -19.54
C ILE A 449 21.32 -20.05 -20.75
N ASN A 450 21.76 -20.41 -21.95
CA ASN A 450 21.25 -19.84 -23.20
C ASN A 450 19.79 -20.24 -23.47
N ALA A 451 19.09 -19.43 -24.27
CA ALA A 451 17.72 -19.73 -24.68
C ALA A 451 17.64 -21.12 -25.34
N GLY A 452 16.64 -21.91 -24.97
CA GLY A 452 16.46 -23.29 -25.44
C GLY A 452 17.37 -24.33 -24.77
N ALA A 453 18.36 -23.93 -23.96
CA ALA A 453 19.17 -24.85 -23.18
C ALA A 453 18.42 -25.35 -21.93
N ILE A 454 18.74 -26.56 -21.44
CA ILE A 454 18.12 -27.17 -20.27
C ILE A 454 19.20 -27.65 -19.31
N LEU A 455 19.19 -27.19 -18.07
CA LEU A 455 20.01 -27.70 -16.98
C LEU A 455 19.14 -28.56 -16.06
N LYS A 456 19.48 -29.84 -15.88
CA LYS A 456 18.73 -30.76 -15.02
C LYS A 456 19.64 -31.75 -14.30
N CYS A 457 19.11 -32.45 -13.30
CA CYS A 457 19.80 -33.57 -12.66
C CYS A 457 19.52 -34.87 -13.44
N ALA A 458 20.46 -35.83 -13.38
CA ALA A 458 20.35 -37.13 -14.04
C ALA A 458 19.27 -38.04 -13.44
N SER A 459 18.96 -37.84 -12.16
CA SER A 459 18.04 -38.67 -11.39
C SER A 459 17.48 -37.87 -10.21
N TRP A 460 16.60 -38.51 -9.44
CA TRP A 460 16.07 -37.97 -8.18
C TRP A 460 17.23 -37.63 -7.25
N ASN A 461 17.17 -36.45 -6.65
CA ASN A 461 18.25 -35.92 -5.85
C ASN A 461 17.69 -35.27 -4.59
N ALA A 462 18.57 -34.96 -3.66
CA ALA A 462 18.20 -34.33 -2.40
C ALA A 462 18.01 -32.80 -2.57
N GLY A 463 18.44 -32.25 -3.71
CA GLY A 463 18.31 -30.84 -4.07
C GLY A 463 19.41 -30.43 -5.04
N LEU A 464 19.09 -29.45 -5.89
CA LEU A 464 20.06 -28.80 -6.77
C LEU A 464 20.47 -27.46 -6.15
N ILE A 465 21.75 -27.33 -5.81
CA ILE A 465 22.35 -26.10 -5.29
C ILE A 465 23.27 -25.51 -6.34
N LEU A 466 22.94 -24.30 -6.78
CA LEU A 466 23.76 -23.51 -7.69
C LEU A 466 24.28 -22.28 -6.94
N ARG A 467 25.58 -22.24 -6.69
CA ARG A 467 26.27 -21.08 -6.15
C ARG A 467 27.04 -20.40 -7.27
N VAL A 468 26.79 -19.11 -7.46
CA VAL A 468 27.40 -18.28 -8.49
C VAL A 468 28.05 -17.08 -7.84
N LYS A 469 29.38 -17.01 -7.87
CA LYS A 469 30.15 -15.96 -7.19
C LYS A 469 29.93 -14.58 -7.82
N GLY A 470 29.87 -14.54 -9.15
CA GLY A 470 29.61 -13.36 -9.98
C GLY A 470 28.19 -13.36 -10.55
N ASP A 471 28.06 -12.96 -11.81
CA ASP A 471 26.77 -12.78 -12.49
C ASP A 471 26.16 -14.11 -12.95
N CYS A 472 24.83 -14.17 -12.92
CA CYS A 472 24.03 -15.31 -13.35
C CYS A 472 22.92 -14.85 -14.32
N THR A 473 22.86 -15.46 -15.50
CA THR A 473 21.85 -15.18 -16.53
C THR A 473 21.16 -16.46 -16.98
N ILE A 474 19.84 -16.51 -16.90
CA ILE A 474 19.03 -17.69 -17.22
C ILE A 474 18.02 -17.32 -18.31
N HIS A 475 18.39 -17.56 -19.56
CA HIS A 475 17.52 -17.51 -20.74
C HIS A 475 16.87 -18.87 -21.06
N GLY A 476 17.53 -19.96 -20.68
CA GLY A 476 17.06 -21.33 -20.86
C GLY A 476 16.18 -21.84 -19.71
N THR A 477 16.24 -23.14 -19.44
CA THR A 477 15.44 -23.79 -18.39
C THR A 477 16.33 -24.48 -17.35
N ILE A 478 16.07 -24.26 -16.07
CA ILE A 478 16.49 -25.17 -14.99
C ILE A 478 15.28 -26.06 -14.68
N ASP A 479 15.42 -27.37 -14.86
CA ASP A 479 14.32 -28.32 -14.64
C ASP A 479 14.64 -29.31 -13.52
N GLN A 480 13.82 -29.26 -12.48
CA GLN A 480 13.76 -30.18 -11.35
C GLN A 480 12.34 -30.74 -11.17
N SER A 481 11.51 -30.73 -12.21
CA SER A 481 10.16 -31.32 -12.14
C SER A 481 10.25 -32.83 -11.95
N GLY A 482 9.47 -33.39 -11.02
CA GLY A 482 9.50 -34.83 -10.70
C GLY A 482 10.79 -35.33 -10.01
N MET A 483 11.63 -34.43 -9.49
CA MET A 483 12.94 -34.77 -8.90
C MET A 483 12.95 -34.68 -7.36
N ALA A 484 11.78 -34.70 -6.71
CA ALA A 484 11.65 -34.58 -5.25
C ALA A 484 12.54 -35.57 -4.47
N PRO A 485 13.16 -35.12 -3.35
CA PRO A 485 13.80 -36.01 -2.39
C PRO A 485 12.76 -36.87 -1.63
N LYS A 486 13.15 -38.07 -1.20
CA LYS A 486 12.60 -38.61 0.07
C LYS A 486 13.61 -38.25 1.13
N THR A 487 13.14 -37.74 2.26
CA THR A 487 14.00 -37.61 3.43
C THR A 487 14.40 -39.01 3.86
N ASN A 488 15.58 -39.42 3.40
CA ASN A 488 16.27 -40.54 3.98
C ASN A 488 16.72 -40.11 5.38
N PRO A 489 16.29 -40.77 6.47
CA PRO A 489 16.84 -40.49 7.80
C PRO A 489 18.37 -40.71 7.88
N HIS A 490 18.97 -41.36 6.88
CA HIS A 490 20.42 -41.51 6.70
C HIS A 490 21.07 -40.45 5.78
N THR A 491 20.37 -39.38 5.39
CA THR A 491 21.05 -38.28 4.68
C THR A 491 22.03 -37.58 5.63
N ASN A 492 23.31 -37.56 5.28
CA ASN A 492 24.33 -36.83 6.02
C ASN A 492 24.29 -35.31 5.76
N TYR A 493 23.37 -34.83 4.92
CA TYR A 493 23.22 -33.41 4.66
C TYR A 493 22.35 -32.77 5.74
N PRO A 494 22.87 -31.79 6.51
CA PRO A 494 22.13 -31.17 7.60
C PRO A 494 21.11 -30.18 7.04
N TYR A 495 19.97 -30.71 6.57
CA TYR A 495 18.83 -29.85 6.27
C TYR A 495 18.39 -29.14 7.55
N PRO A 496 18.07 -27.84 7.50
CA PRO A 496 17.21 -27.24 8.50
C PRO A 496 15.98 -28.12 8.66
N ALA A 497 15.51 -28.37 9.89
CA ALA A 497 14.33 -29.21 10.15
C ALA A 497 13.07 -28.73 9.37
N GLN A 498 13.10 -27.48 8.92
CA GLN A 498 12.09 -26.84 8.08
C GLN A 498 12.13 -27.31 6.61
N LEU A 499 13.28 -27.75 6.06
CA LEU A 499 13.45 -28.22 4.67
C LEU A 499 13.26 -29.73 4.49
N VAL A 500 12.75 -30.42 5.52
CA VAL A 500 12.45 -31.86 5.49
C VAL A 500 11.24 -32.07 4.57
N CYS A 501 11.45 -32.75 3.44
CA CYS A 501 10.35 -33.20 2.58
C CYS A 501 9.49 -34.15 3.42
N GLY A 502 8.19 -33.93 3.49
CA GLY A 502 7.35 -34.83 4.28
C GLY A 502 6.57 -35.83 3.45
N ASP A 503 5.83 -36.67 4.17
CA ASP A 503 5.12 -37.82 3.61
C ASP A 503 4.19 -37.42 2.45
N GLY A 504 4.05 -38.33 1.48
CA GLY A 504 3.11 -38.17 0.38
C GLY A 504 1.66 -38.12 0.85
N GLY A 505 0.70 -38.04 -0.07
CA GLY A 505 -0.71 -38.20 0.31
C GLY A 505 -1.06 -39.67 0.57
N ASN A 506 -2.21 -39.95 1.19
CA ASN A 506 -2.64 -41.33 1.42
C ASN A 506 -3.27 -41.95 0.17
N GLY A 507 -3.06 -43.25 -0.01
CA GLY A 507 -3.77 -44.03 -1.00
C GLY A 507 -5.27 -44.11 -0.72
N GLY A 508 -6.04 -44.37 -1.77
CA GLY A 508 -7.50 -44.49 -1.67
C GLY A 508 -7.92 -45.84 -1.09
N SER A 509 -9.12 -45.91 -0.49
CA SER A 509 -9.69 -47.17 -0.01
C SER A 509 -10.18 -48.04 -1.18
N GLY A 510 -10.08 -49.36 -1.03
CA GLY A 510 -10.72 -50.30 -1.95
C GLY A 510 -12.24 -50.15 -1.94
N GLY A 511 -12.88 -50.44 -3.07
CA GLY A 511 -14.35 -50.49 -3.15
C GLY A 511 -14.92 -51.67 -2.36
N SER A 512 -16.21 -51.62 -2.02
CA SER A 512 -17.00 -52.72 -1.44
C SER A 512 -18.21 -53.02 -2.34
N GLU A 513 -18.85 -54.18 -2.18
CA GLU A 513 -19.98 -54.64 -3.01
C GLU A 513 -21.12 -53.61 -3.14
N TYR A 514 -21.41 -52.87 -2.07
CA TYR A 514 -22.49 -51.87 -2.03
C TYR A 514 -22.04 -50.46 -2.43
N THR A 515 -20.73 -50.24 -2.56
CA THR A 515 -20.12 -48.96 -2.94
C THR A 515 -19.17 -49.24 -4.12
N SER A 516 -19.74 -49.39 -5.30
CA SER A 516 -19.19 -49.99 -6.52
C SER A 516 -18.00 -49.27 -7.19
N SER A 517 -17.15 -48.57 -6.44
CA SER A 517 -15.99 -47.85 -6.99
C SER A 517 -14.84 -47.77 -5.99
N GLY A 518 -13.61 -48.04 -6.43
CA GLY A 518 -12.41 -47.74 -5.64
C GLY A 518 -12.32 -46.23 -5.36
N GLN A 519 -12.06 -45.86 -4.11
CA GLN A 519 -11.85 -44.47 -3.73
C GLN A 519 -10.51 -43.97 -4.29
N ALA A 520 -10.48 -42.71 -4.67
CA ALA A 520 -9.28 -42.09 -5.23
C ALA A 520 -8.20 -41.85 -4.17
N GLY A 521 -6.94 -41.84 -4.59
CA GLY A 521 -5.83 -41.40 -3.75
C GLY A 521 -5.89 -39.90 -3.48
N VAL A 522 -5.52 -39.50 -2.27
CA VAL A 522 -5.48 -38.08 -1.86
C VAL A 522 -4.16 -37.48 -2.32
N GLY A 523 -4.22 -36.42 -3.12
CA GLY A 523 -3.07 -35.60 -3.50
C GLY A 523 -2.35 -35.00 -2.29
N MET A 524 -1.07 -34.71 -2.45
CA MET A 524 -0.25 -34.20 -1.36
C MET A 524 -0.71 -32.79 -0.92
N LEU A 525 -0.84 -32.55 0.39
CA LEU A 525 -1.10 -31.22 0.94
C LEU A 525 0.03 -30.23 0.58
N LYS A 526 -0.33 -28.95 0.42
CA LYS A 526 0.63 -27.85 0.26
C LYS A 526 1.61 -27.82 1.44
N ARG A 527 2.91 -27.68 1.15
CA ARG A 527 3.94 -27.53 2.19
C ARG A 527 4.83 -26.31 1.97
N PRO A 528 5.34 -25.70 3.05
CA PRO A 528 6.17 -24.50 2.92
C PRO A 528 7.57 -24.76 2.31
N TYR A 529 8.09 -26.00 2.36
CA TYR A 529 9.49 -26.29 2.00
C TYR A 529 9.68 -27.64 1.25
N GLY A 530 9.21 -27.69 0.00
CA GLY A 530 9.55 -28.77 -0.94
C GLY A 530 8.45 -29.82 -1.16
N GLY A 531 8.51 -30.43 -2.35
CA GLY A 531 7.57 -31.43 -2.83
C GLY A 531 7.87 -32.78 -2.22
N GLY A 532 6.86 -33.40 -1.63
CA GLY A 532 6.88 -34.81 -1.24
C GLY A 532 6.34 -35.68 -2.38
N TYR A 533 6.33 -36.98 -2.15
CA TYR A 533 5.76 -37.96 -3.09
C TYR A 533 4.26 -37.70 -3.28
N SER A 534 3.71 -38.18 -4.39
CA SER A 534 2.26 -38.19 -4.58
C SER A 534 1.53 -38.95 -3.48
N GLY A 535 0.21 -38.72 -3.45
CA GLY A 535 -0.75 -39.66 -2.91
C GLY A 535 -0.39 -41.11 -3.19
N GLY A 536 -0.55 -41.99 -2.20
CA GLY A 536 -0.53 -43.42 -2.39
C GLY A 536 -1.47 -43.83 -3.53
N GLY A 537 -1.22 -45.00 -4.11
CA GLY A 537 -2.06 -45.53 -5.19
C GLY A 537 -3.53 -45.58 -4.78
N SER A 538 -4.44 -45.54 -5.75
CA SER A 538 -5.88 -45.65 -5.44
C SER A 538 -6.24 -47.08 -5.03
N GLY A 539 -7.34 -47.24 -4.30
CA GLY A 539 -7.85 -48.57 -3.99
C GLY A 539 -8.39 -49.27 -5.24
N GLY A 540 -8.23 -50.59 -5.32
CA GLY A 540 -8.83 -51.42 -6.38
C GLY A 540 -10.35 -51.54 -6.21
N GLY A 541 -11.06 -51.85 -7.29
CA GLY A 541 -12.48 -52.23 -7.22
C GLY A 541 -12.67 -53.62 -6.57
N ALA A 542 -13.77 -53.81 -5.83
CA ALA A 542 -14.22 -55.12 -5.34
C ALA A 542 -15.06 -55.86 -6.38
N GLY A 543 -14.98 -57.18 -6.38
CA GLY A 543 -15.85 -58.04 -7.18
C GLY A 543 -16.34 -59.25 -6.38
N SER A 544 -17.67 -59.43 -6.36
CA SER A 544 -18.44 -60.50 -5.70
C SER A 544 -18.77 -60.29 -4.21
N ALA A 545 -19.86 -60.94 -3.78
CA ALA A 545 -20.59 -60.81 -2.52
C ALA A 545 -19.83 -61.04 -1.20
N TYR A 546 -18.50 -61.19 -1.26
CA TYR A 546 -17.67 -61.58 -0.14
C TYR A 546 -16.24 -60.98 -0.15
N GLY A 547 -15.91 -59.99 -1.00
CA GLY A 547 -14.54 -59.48 -1.10
C GLY A 547 -14.39 -57.97 -1.25
N ASP A 548 -13.48 -57.37 -0.48
CA ASP A 548 -13.09 -55.95 -0.56
C ASP A 548 -11.92 -55.74 -1.55
N GLY A 549 -11.92 -54.59 -2.22
CA GLY A 549 -10.80 -54.16 -3.07
C GLY A 549 -9.53 -53.88 -2.25
N GLY A 550 -8.35 -54.05 -2.85
CA GLY A 550 -7.09 -53.72 -2.16
C GLY A 550 -6.98 -52.23 -1.90
N ASN A 551 -6.61 -51.83 -0.67
CA ASN A 551 -6.33 -50.43 -0.34
C ASN A 551 -5.05 -49.94 -1.04
N GLY A 552 -5.05 -48.64 -1.34
CA GLY A 552 -3.88 -47.89 -1.72
C GLY A 552 -2.76 -47.86 -0.68
N GLY A 553 -1.53 -47.60 -1.11
CA GLY A 553 -0.38 -47.47 -0.22
C GLY A 553 -0.52 -46.33 0.80
N ASP A 554 0.03 -46.53 2.00
CA ASP A 554 0.06 -45.54 3.09
C ASP A 554 1.32 -44.65 3.00
N SER A 555 1.13 -43.34 3.12
CA SER A 555 2.22 -42.36 3.13
C SER A 555 3.12 -42.49 4.36
N THR A 556 2.60 -42.96 5.49
CA THR A 556 3.29 -43.03 6.78
C THR A 556 4.17 -44.28 6.94
N GLY A 557 3.90 -45.34 6.16
CA GLY A 557 4.62 -46.62 6.23
C GLY A 557 5.70 -46.80 5.16
N THR A 558 5.85 -45.88 4.21
CA THR A 558 6.78 -46.06 3.09
C THR A 558 8.23 -45.86 3.58
N THR A 559 9.04 -46.92 3.70
CA THR A 559 10.49 -46.86 4.00
C THR A 559 11.34 -46.92 2.72
N ILE A 560 12.62 -46.52 2.77
CA ILE A 560 13.59 -46.73 1.67
C ILE A 560 14.53 -47.82 2.16
N ASP A 561 14.27 -49.06 1.79
CA ASP A 561 15.31 -50.08 1.81
C ASP A 561 15.74 -50.38 0.37
N ILE A 562 17.03 -50.63 0.21
CA ILE A 562 17.91 -50.33 -0.95
C ILE A 562 17.55 -51.02 -2.29
N ALA A 563 16.36 -51.60 -2.46
CA ALA A 563 15.97 -52.24 -3.73
C ALA A 563 14.51 -52.05 -4.17
N THR A 564 13.56 -51.68 -3.31
CA THR A 564 12.13 -51.65 -3.65
C THR A 564 11.39 -50.53 -2.91
N ILE A 565 10.99 -49.46 -3.61
CA ILE A 565 10.60 -48.18 -3.00
C ILE A 565 9.10 -48.14 -2.57
N PHE A 566 8.29 -49.15 -2.87
CA PHE A 566 6.89 -49.23 -2.45
C PHE A 566 6.52 -50.69 -2.17
N VAL A 567 6.27 -51.04 -0.91
CA VAL A 567 5.86 -52.40 -0.53
C VAL A 567 4.68 -52.32 0.44
N HIS A 568 3.61 -51.61 0.12
CA HIS A 568 2.46 -51.53 1.03
C HIS A 568 1.07 -51.54 0.37
N GLY A 569 0.95 -51.75 -0.94
CA GLY A 569 -0.32 -52.25 -1.49
C GLY A 569 -0.49 -53.70 -1.03
N ARG A 570 -1.36 -53.98 -0.05
CA ARG A 570 -1.76 -55.38 0.17
C ARG A 570 -2.56 -55.81 -1.08
N PRO A 571 -2.13 -56.84 -1.84
CA PRO A 571 -2.96 -57.37 -2.90
C PRO A 571 -4.27 -57.84 -2.26
N GLY A 572 -5.38 -57.19 -2.61
CA GLY A 572 -6.71 -57.71 -2.31
C GLY A 572 -6.89 -59.03 -3.05
N GLN A 573 -7.68 -59.95 -2.49
CA GLN A 573 -7.96 -61.26 -3.08
C GLN A 573 -8.53 -61.17 -4.52
N TYR A 574 -9.05 -59.99 -4.90
CA TYR A 574 -9.72 -59.71 -6.18
C TYR A 574 -9.32 -58.39 -6.85
N GLY A 575 -8.22 -57.73 -6.45
CA GLY A 575 -7.72 -56.50 -7.11
C GLY A 575 -6.55 -55.85 -6.39
N GLY A 576 -5.46 -55.55 -7.10
CA GLY A 576 -4.27 -54.91 -6.54
C GLY A 576 -4.39 -53.37 -6.53
N GLY A 577 -4.03 -52.74 -5.42
CA GLY A 577 -3.71 -51.31 -5.41
C GLY A 577 -2.43 -51.06 -6.23
N GLY A 578 -2.31 -49.90 -6.87
CA GLY A 578 -1.13 -49.57 -7.67
C GLY A 578 0.12 -49.45 -6.80
N ASP A 579 1.12 -50.31 -7.02
CA ASP A 579 2.44 -50.22 -6.38
C ASP A 579 3.39 -49.32 -7.17
N GLY A 580 3.75 -48.18 -6.59
CA GLY A 580 4.99 -47.44 -6.90
C GLY A 580 5.15 -46.81 -8.29
N PRO A 581 6.28 -46.11 -8.50
CA PRO A 581 6.33 -44.80 -9.15
C PRO A 581 6.77 -44.87 -10.63
N THR A 582 6.74 -46.08 -11.20
CA THR A 582 7.10 -46.34 -12.61
C THR A 582 6.05 -47.19 -13.33
N GLY A 583 4.97 -47.58 -12.67
CA GLY A 583 3.88 -48.30 -13.31
C GLY A 583 2.88 -47.35 -13.95
N ALA A 584 2.70 -47.43 -15.27
CA ALA A 584 1.37 -47.16 -15.82
C ALA A 584 0.38 -48.04 -15.02
N GLY A 585 -0.70 -47.44 -14.49
CA GLY A 585 -1.69 -48.14 -13.66
C GLY A 585 -1.91 -49.55 -14.18
N GLY A 586 -1.46 -50.54 -13.41
CA GLY A 586 -1.41 -51.90 -13.91
C GLY A 586 -2.82 -52.36 -14.24
N ASN A 587 -3.04 -52.84 -15.46
CA ASN A 587 -4.09 -53.81 -15.72
C ASN A 587 -3.72 -55.09 -14.96
N GLY A 588 -3.80 -55.06 -13.63
CA GLY A 588 -3.50 -56.20 -12.78
C GLY A 588 -4.65 -57.17 -12.90
N ALA A 589 -4.45 -58.29 -13.60
CA ALA A 589 -5.30 -59.45 -13.40
C ALA A 589 -5.27 -59.78 -11.90
N GLY A 590 -6.44 -59.74 -11.24
CA GLY A 590 -6.51 -60.11 -9.82
C GLY A 590 -5.93 -61.52 -9.62
N ALA A 591 -5.47 -61.82 -8.41
CA ALA A 591 -4.79 -63.07 -8.06
C ALA A 591 -5.55 -64.36 -8.45
N ASN A 592 -6.82 -64.26 -8.84
CA ASN A 592 -7.70 -65.35 -9.27
C ASN A 592 -8.15 -65.27 -10.75
N GLY A 593 -7.43 -64.55 -11.63
CA GLY A 593 -7.76 -64.50 -13.07
C GLY A 593 -9.00 -63.66 -13.43
N ALA A 594 -9.49 -62.86 -12.50
CA ALA A 594 -10.65 -62.00 -12.71
C ALA A 594 -10.24 -60.59 -13.20
N ASN A 595 -11.02 -60.05 -14.14
CA ASN A 595 -10.69 -58.89 -14.97
C ASN A 595 -11.17 -57.56 -14.35
N TYR A 596 -10.42 -57.02 -13.38
CA TYR A 596 -10.78 -55.78 -12.68
C TYR A 596 -9.85 -54.60 -12.97
N GLY A 597 -10.35 -53.38 -12.76
CA GLY A 597 -9.59 -52.14 -12.90
C GLY A 597 -8.69 -51.89 -11.68
N GLY A 598 -7.36 -51.91 -11.88
CA GLY A 598 -6.39 -51.55 -10.84
C GLY A 598 -6.42 -50.05 -10.52
N GLY A 599 -6.05 -49.67 -9.30
CA GLY A 599 -5.91 -48.27 -8.93
C GLY A 599 -4.75 -47.58 -9.67
N GLY A 600 -4.87 -46.27 -9.90
CA GLY A 600 -3.78 -45.47 -10.48
C GLY A 600 -2.56 -45.43 -9.57
N ALA A 601 -1.37 -45.39 -10.18
CA ALA A 601 -0.10 -45.25 -9.45
C ALA A 601 0.22 -43.79 -9.13
N GLY A 602 0.81 -43.55 -7.97
CA GLY A 602 1.40 -42.26 -7.62
C GLY A 602 2.61 -41.88 -8.49
N ASN A 603 2.97 -40.60 -8.53
CA ASN A 603 4.15 -40.07 -9.22
C ASN A 603 4.98 -39.11 -8.33
N TYR A 604 6.14 -38.67 -8.84
CA TYR A 604 7.11 -37.89 -8.06
C TYR A 604 6.76 -36.41 -7.94
N GLY A 605 7.03 -35.83 -6.77
CA GLY A 605 6.91 -34.40 -6.53
C GLY A 605 7.98 -33.57 -7.23
N GLY A 606 7.80 -32.25 -7.23
CA GLY A 606 8.81 -31.32 -7.72
C GLY A 606 10.04 -31.26 -6.82
N GLY A 607 11.22 -31.19 -7.42
CA GLY A 607 12.50 -31.06 -6.73
C GLY A 607 12.72 -29.68 -6.12
N VAL A 608 13.90 -29.52 -5.51
CA VAL A 608 14.30 -28.27 -4.85
C VAL A 608 15.46 -27.65 -5.64
N VAL A 609 15.33 -26.34 -5.92
CA VAL A 609 16.41 -25.53 -6.48
C VAL A 609 16.78 -24.44 -5.48
N CYS A 610 18.05 -24.39 -5.09
CA CYS A 610 18.63 -23.29 -4.33
C CYS A 610 19.65 -22.55 -5.21
N LEU A 611 19.36 -21.30 -5.54
CA LEU A 611 20.17 -20.43 -6.38
C LEU A 611 20.74 -19.28 -5.54
N TYR A 612 22.06 -19.28 -5.34
CA TYR A 612 22.78 -18.27 -4.58
C TYR A 612 23.67 -17.46 -5.53
N VAL A 613 23.40 -16.16 -5.70
CA VAL A 613 24.09 -15.31 -6.69
C VAL A 613 24.74 -14.10 -6.03
N GLY A 614 26.07 -14.04 -6.12
CA GLY A 614 26.87 -12.97 -5.55
C GLY A 614 26.90 -11.69 -6.37
N GLY A 615 26.69 -11.77 -7.69
CA GLY A 615 26.57 -10.66 -8.63
C GLY A 615 25.13 -10.36 -9.04
N ASN A 616 24.93 -9.90 -10.28
CA ASN A 616 23.63 -9.62 -10.86
C ASN A 616 22.95 -10.92 -11.31
N LEU A 617 21.63 -11.01 -11.10
CA LEU A 617 20.80 -12.13 -11.50
C LEU A 617 19.73 -11.65 -12.51
N LEU A 618 19.80 -12.19 -13.72
CA LEU A 618 18.78 -12.03 -14.77
C LEU A 618 18.11 -13.37 -15.06
N ILE A 619 16.78 -13.39 -15.02
CA ILE A 619 15.95 -14.55 -15.39
C ILE A 619 14.90 -14.07 -16.39
N ASP A 620 14.96 -14.55 -17.62
CA ASP A 620 13.93 -14.40 -18.66
C ASP A 620 13.53 -15.75 -19.29
N GLY A 621 14.22 -16.83 -18.88
CA GLY A 621 13.91 -18.22 -19.14
C GLY A 621 12.97 -18.85 -18.10
N LYS A 622 13.23 -20.09 -17.68
CA LYS A 622 12.36 -20.87 -16.80
C LYS A 622 13.11 -21.58 -15.67
N ILE A 623 12.52 -21.63 -14.48
CA ILE A 623 12.92 -22.54 -13.40
C ILE A 623 11.69 -23.36 -13.00
N LEU A 624 11.75 -24.67 -13.22
CA LEU A 624 10.63 -25.59 -13.09
C LEU A 624 10.89 -26.60 -11.98
N CYS A 625 10.03 -26.61 -10.97
CA CYS A 625 10.01 -27.56 -9.86
C CYS A 625 8.59 -28.14 -9.71
N ASN A 626 8.01 -28.64 -10.80
CA ASN A 626 6.63 -29.13 -10.81
C ASN A 626 6.49 -30.57 -10.31
N GLY A 627 5.39 -30.87 -9.63
CA GLY A 627 4.97 -32.24 -9.36
C GLY A 627 4.46 -32.93 -10.63
N LEU A 628 4.64 -34.26 -10.71
CA LEU A 628 4.15 -35.07 -11.81
C LEU A 628 2.67 -35.44 -11.64
N LYS A 629 1.99 -35.62 -12.78
CA LYS A 629 0.58 -36.05 -12.85
C LYS A 629 0.39 -37.41 -12.16
N GLY A 630 -0.69 -37.61 -11.41
CA GLY A 630 -1.08 -38.94 -10.89
C GLY A 630 -1.47 -39.92 -12.00
N GLY A 631 -1.18 -41.21 -11.83
CA GLY A 631 -1.58 -42.25 -12.75
C GLY A 631 -3.10 -42.43 -12.82
N ASN A 632 -3.62 -42.73 -14.00
CA ASN A 632 -5.04 -43.02 -14.19
C ASN A 632 -5.39 -44.42 -13.62
N GLY A 633 -6.63 -44.58 -13.17
CA GLY A 633 -7.17 -45.89 -12.79
C GLY A 633 -7.44 -46.78 -14.02
N GLY A 634 -7.34 -48.10 -13.82
CA GLY A 634 -7.63 -49.11 -14.83
C GLY A 634 -9.14 -49.28 -15.07
N ALA A 635 -9.50 -49.61 -16.30
CA ALA A 635 -10.89 -49.91 -16.67
C ALA A 635 -11.35 -51.28 -16.14
N GLY A 636 -12.62 -51.41 -15.78
CA GLY A 636 -13.26 -52.70 -15.50
C GLY A 636 -13.65 -53.40 -16.82
N LYS A 637 -13.61 -54.73 -16.89
CA LYS A 637 -14.10 -55.49 -18.07
C LYS A 637 -15.49 -56.06 -17.81
N ASP A 638 -16.26 -56.34 -18.87
CA ASP A 638 -17.51 -57.10 -18.76
C ASP A 638 -17.26 -58.57 -18.42
N ASN A 639 -18.09 -59.12 -17.53
CA ASN A 639 -18.26 -60.57 -17.47
C ASN A 639 -19.17 -60.99 -18.63
N SER A 640 -18.64 -61.77 -19.58
CA SER A 640 -19.43 -62.30 -20.70
C SER A 640 -20.42 -63.36 -20.18
N GLY A 641 -21.50 -62.94 -19.50
CA GLY A 641 -22.59 -63.84 -19.08
C GLY A 641 -23.30 -63.54 -17.76
N GLY A 642 -23.08 -62.41 -17.07
CA GLY A 642 -23.74 -62.14 -15.78
C GLY A 642 -24.11 -60.67 -15.55
N THR A 643 -25.19 -60.44 -14.80
CA THR A 643 -25.85 -59.17 -14.46
C THR A 643 -25.04 -58.22 -13.55
N VAL A 644 -23.74 -58.46 -13.37
CA VAL A 644 -22.87 -57.73 -12.44
C VAL A 644 -21.84 -56.92 -13.22
N ASP A 645 -22.04 -55.61 -13.29
CA ASP A 645 -21.10 -54.65 -13.85
C ASP A 645 -19.90 -54.50 -12.90
N PHE A 646 -18.66 -54.67 -13.39
CA PHE A 646 -17.45 -54.54 -12.58
C PHE A 646 -16.88 -53.11 -12.66
N GLY A 647 -16.76 -52.44 -11.52
CA GLY A 647 -16.33 -51.04 -11.45
C GLY A 647 -14.86 -50.79 -11.82
N GLY A 648 -14.59 -49.61 -12.38
CA GLY A 648 -13.24 -49.14 -12.68
C GLY A 648 -12.44 -48.73 -11.42
N GLY A 649 -11.12 -48.77 -11.51
CA GLY A 649 -10.22 -48.37 -10.43
C GLY A 649 -10.14 -46.84 -10.27
N GLY A 650 -9.90 -46.35 -9.05
CA GLY A 650 -9.72 -44.91 -8.81
C GLY A 650 -8.45 -44.35 -9.47
N GLY A 651 -8.46 -43.06 -9.84
CA GLY A 651 -7.29 -42.32 -10.30
C GLY A 651 -6.42 -41.85 -9.12
N ALA A 652 -5.10 -41.80 -9.31
CA ALA A 652 -4.17 -41.41 -8.25
C ALA A 652 -4.12 -39.90 -8.03
N GLY A 653 -3.80 -39.49 -6.80
CA GLY A 653 -3.52 -38.10 -6.49
C GLY A 653 -2.30 -37.57 -7.25
N GLY A 654 -2.34 -36.31 -7.66
CA GLY A 654 -1.20 -35.61 -8.24
C GLY A 654 -0.08 -35.36 -7.22
N ALA A 655 1.16 -35.32 -7.67
CA ALA A 655 2.31 -35.10 -6.80
C ALA A 655 2.45 -33.64 -6.36
N GLY A 656 3.05 -33.39 -5.19
CA GLY A 656 3.24 -32.01 -4.71
C GLY A 656 4.24 -31.21 -5.56
N GLY A 657 4.04 -29.90 -5.64
CA GLY A 657 5.01 -28.98 -6.21
C GLY A 657 6.26 -28.84 -5.34
N GLY A 658 7.40 -28.54 -5.98
CA GLY A 658 8.71 -28.44 -5.35
C GLY A 658 8.99 -27.07 -4.72
N ALA A 659 10.27 -26.71 -4.61
CA ALA A 659 10.65 -25.41 -4.06
C ALA A 659 11.75 -24.72 -4.88
N ILE A 660 11.67 -23.39 -4.92
CA ILE A 660 12.67 -22.52 -5.53
C ILE A 660 13.11 -21.48 -4.49
N TYR A 661 14.37 -21.53 -4.09
CA TYR A 661 15.01 -20.54 -3.23
C TYR A 661 16.02 -19.75 -4.02
N ILE A 662 15.89 -18.43 -4.00
CA ILE A 662 16.81 -17.51 -4.65
C ILE A 662 17.34 -16.55 -3.60
N LEU A 663 18.66 -16.50 -3.44
CA LEU A 663 19.36 -15.47 -2.69
C LEU A 663 20.27 -14.71 -3.64
N HIS A 664 20.08 -13.40 -3.77
CA HIS A 664 20.93 -12.56 -4.62
C HIS A 664 21.48 -11.36 -3.84
N ARG A 665 22.65 -10.87 -4.24
CA ARG A 665 23.26 -9.65 -3.66
C ARG A 665 23.26 -8.47 -4.64
N GLY A 666 23.51 -8.72 -5.92
CA GLY A 666 23.42 -7.71 -6.98
C GLY A 666 21.99 -7.44 -7.44
N ALA A 667 21.85 -6.78 -8.59
CA ALA A 667 20.53 -6.49 -9.16
C ALA A 667 19.80 -7.78 -9.53
N TYR A 668 18.50 -7.86 -9.25
CA TYR A 668 17.64 -8.98 -9.61
C TYR A 668 16.57 -8.53 -10.59
N THR A 669 16.56 -9.14 -11.77
CA THR A 669 15.52 -8.93 -12.80
C THR A 669 14.95 -10.28 -13.18
N ASN A 670 13.65 -10.45 -13.01
CA ASN A 670 12.94 -11.65 -13.46
C ASN A 670 11.75 -11.27 -14.35
N SER A 671 11.84 -11.65 -15.62
CA SER A 671 10.76 -11.61 -16.62
C SER A 671 10.38 -13.01 -17.13
N GLY A 672 11.03 -14.05 -16.58
CA GLY A 672 10.83 -15.45 -16.92
C GLY A 672 9.79 -16.14 -16.03
N LEU A 673 9.74 -17.46 -16.11
CA LEU A 673 8.77 -18.30 -15.38
C LEU A 673 9.44 -19.04 -14.22
N LEU A 674 8.99 -18.80 -12.99
CA LEU A 674 9.28 -19.64 -11.83
C LEU A 674 8.04 -20.48 -11.51
N GLN A 675 8.14 -21.81 -11.60
CA GLN A 675 6.98 -22.69 -11.51
C GLN A 675 7.18 -23.81 -10.49
N VAL A 676 6.24 -23.93 -9.56
CA VAL A 676 6.22 -24.95 -8.48
C VAL A 676 4.83 -25.60 -8.38
N ASN A 677 4.21 -25.89 -9.52
CA ASN A 677 2.85 -26.42 -9.53
C ASN A 677 2.82 -27.84 -8.99
N GLY A 678 1.74 -28.19 -8.29
CA GLY A 678 1.42 -29.60 -8.07
C GLY A 678 1.04 -30.29 -9.37
N GLY A 679 1.25 -31.59 -9.42
CA GLY A 679 0.80 -32.44 -10.49
C GLY A 679 -0.72 -32.50 -10.54
N VAL A 680 -1.27 -32.64 -11.74
CA VAL A 680 -2.71 -32.87 -11.92
C VAL A 680 -3.08 -34.28 -11.45
N ALA A 681 -4.34 -34.46 -11.08
CA ALA A 681 -4.88 -35.76 -10.72
C ALA A 681 -4.85 -36.76 -11.88
N GLY A 682 -4.75 -38.04 -11.54
CA GLY A 682 -5.10 -39.13 -12.44
C GLY A 682 -6.62 -39.27 -12.54
N THR A 683 -7.11 -39.63 -13.73
CA THR A 683 -8.55 -39.88 -13.92
C THR A 683 -8.93 -41.27 -13.44
N GLY A 684 -10.14 -41.44 -12.91
CA GLY A 684 -10.71 -42.74 -12.60
C GLY A 684 -10.97 -43.58 -13.85
N GLY A 685 -10.80 -44.89 -13.72
CA GLY A 685 -11.21 -45.86 -14.74
C GLY A 685 -12.72 -46.05 -14.74
N HIS A 686 -13.28 -46.51 -15.85
CA HIS A 686 -14.71 -46.77 -16.01
C HIS A 686 -14.94 -48.22 -16.46
N ASP A 687 -16.13 -48.75 -16.19
CA ASP A 687 -16.62 -49.96 -16.84
C ASP A 687 -17.00 -49.66 -18.30
N VAL A 688 -17.26 -50.71 -19.09
CA VAL A 688 -17.62 -50.59 -20.52
C VAL A 688 -18.94 -49.86 -20.77
N ASN A 689 -19.81 -49.75 -19.76
CA ASN A 689 -21.13 -49.14 -19.83
C ASN A 689 -21.15 -47.72 -19.21
N GLY A 690 -20.01 -47.25 -18.69
CA GLY A 690 -19.83 -45.98 -17.98
C GLY A 690 -20.55 -45.86 -16.63
N LYS A 691 -21.12 -46.95 -16.09
CA LYS A 691 -22.02 -46.89 -14.92
C LYS A 691 -21.29 -46.89 -13.59
N ASN A 692 -20.21 -47.67 -13.47
CA ASN A 692 -19.39 -47.74 -12.27
C ASN A 692 -17.99 -47.20 -12.53
N SER A 693 -17.85 -45.88 -12.39
CA SER A 693 -16.59 -45.17 -12.58
C SER A 693 -15.84 -45.03 -11.24
N GLY A 694 -14.54 -45.34 -11.27
CA GLY A 694 -13.62 -44.95 -10.20
C GLY A 694 -13.57 -43.43 -10.06
N GLN A 695 -13.26 -42.96 -8.86
CA GLN A 695 -13.13 -41.53 -8.61
C GLN A 695 -11.83 -40.97 -9.22
N ASP A 696 -11.86 -39.74 -9.70
CA ASP A 696 -10.66 -38.99 -10.05
C ASP A 696 -9.82 -38.70 -8.80
N GLY A 697 -8.50 -38.72 -8.95
CA GLY A 697 -7.59 -38.23 -7.92
C GLY A 697 -7.80 -36.76 -7.59
N THR A 698 -7.15 -36.29 -6.53
CA THR A 698 -7.03 -34.84 -6.29
C THR A 698 -5.68 -34.32 -6.77
N ALA A 699 -5.65 -33.08 -7.26
CA ALA A 699 -4.39 -32.45 -7.68
C ALA A 699 -3.44 -32.28 -6.49
N GLY A 700 -2.14 -32.30 -6.76
CA GLY A 700 -1.13 -32.03 -5.74
C GLY A 700 -1.12 -30.56 -5.33
N GLY A 701 -0.70 -30.29 -4.10
CA GLY A 701 -0.51 -28.93 -3.59
C GLY A 701 0.58 -28.18 -4.36
N ILE A 702 0.40 -26.87 -4.53
CA ILE A 702 1.42 -25.95 -5.07
C ILE A 702 2.55 -25.81 -4.04
N GLY A 703 3.79 -25.81 -4.51
CA GLY A 703 5.00 -25.65 -3.72
C GLY A 703 5.30 -24.19 -3.33
N SER A 704 6.58 -23.86 -3.10
CA SER A 704 6.99 -22.54 -2.61
C SER A 704 8.10 -21.90 -3.44
N ILE A 705 8.01 -20.58 -3.59
CA ILE A 705 9.05 -19.74 -4.20
C ILE A 705 9.44 -18.72 -3.14
N THR A 706 10.73 -18.60 -2.87
CA THR A 706 11.28 -17.62 -1.92
C THR A 706 12.44 -16.90 -2.58
N VAL A 707 12.39 -15.57 -2.61
CA VAL A 707 13.45 -14.73 -3.14
C VAL A 707 13.86 -13.76 -2.04
N ILE A 708 15.15 -13.73 -1.72
CA ILE A 708 15.73 -12.92 -0.66
C ILE A 708 16.89 -12.12 -1.26
N GLN A 709 16.97 -10.84 -0.91
CA GLN A 709 18.16 -10.04 -1.15
C GLN A 709 19.08 -10.14 0.07
N GLY A 710 20.31 -10.61 -0.13
CA GLY A 710 21.33 -10.63 0.91
C GLY A 710 21.93 -9.24 1.15
N ASP A 711 22.39 -8.99 2.38
CA ASP A 711 23.12 -7.77 2.72
C ASP A 711 24.36 -7.60 1.82
N LYS A 712 24.65 -6.35 1.45
CA LYS A 712 25.72 -6.00 0.50
C LYS A 712 27.11 -6.20 1.07
#